data_AF-A0A2G6JFC1-F1
#
_entry.id   AF-A0A2G6JFC1-F1
#
_cell.length_a   1.000
_cell.length_b   1.000
_cell.length_c   1.000
_cell.angle_alpha   90.00
_cell.angle_beta   90.00
_cell.angle_gamma   90.00
#
_symmetry.space_group_name_H-M   'P 1'
#
loop_
_entity.id
_entity.type
_entity.pdbx_description
1 polymer ?
#
loop_
_entity_poly.entity_id
_entity_poly.type
_entity_poly.pdbx_seq_one_letter_code
_entity_poly.pdbx_strand_id
1 'polypeptide(L)'
;MSPRLLGLLLLLLTLLGSCAGTGAESYAEPQFAQRFYDEALRGDLLQGLGRQGEAVEIADRLLAQEPLFVPAHRLRQEYLRAQGQLGRAWEEWRQLRQRYGVTPETYYLEGRLLADRHQQLRHFREGCRRWPSSYWLRYAYSWSRSTQESEEQRAGELLLSSALDRRVPWPPITGLALRSLGEKAPKPLIQRQIELRELYPFDGRISLELALHGSFDLELLAEALDSGIASKAVLDMMARLPRCEREELLARIRKQEPLVERLLASGAVFPLADLALRAGRVWLAESWLRRSLELAETQGESVVQYGAARRCSVPEQLLLGLLVDRGSLAEAGELLRSILDPGLGPLLAPKGEALQRLLKPEARKLLLPNNVEDALSLLDSLLAVGQVELVERLAPRLAFRLPEASLGCEERAQAAARFLRFSDAMLQLLSSVREQDGDLRERGLKAVVQRLRVLSKAELGRDVVGEPRFLRFPFAGSFLDPFGPGLPAYFAEHGRYLLLGRLMGGPVGAVLGRKLSERILEPVPGLELAQESREVLLQYKEFVSFKRLDVSGVAGLAIWNHYFVDGRIARRWAKEASQRGASYGKLAEEGPALLGPDCPALCYEQPCQVDWRMLWRLQQEEAWDEQKMLGEVLRLLGLHERAHLVDAQGHLPVTQNLWRALGLFLGAGLSFDGLLADLEMRAECAALAFGGNVPLTLAHIAEFHRGYLRGARTQHARGFSELLRRLVQKWQADGAPGATEPERNLAAQLAEMPPDRARAYARAILAEEGFRPARPASASPASAR
;
A
#
# COMPACT_ATOMS: atom_id res chain seq x y z
N MET A 1 34.74 -32.49 -23.39
CA MET A 1 33.96 -33.75 -23.26
C MET A 1 33.03 -33.88 -24.47
N SER A 2 32.78 -35.09 -24.98
CA SER A 2 31.87 -35.28 -26.12
C SER A 2 30.41 -35.38 -25.65
N PRO A 3 29.41 -34.99 -26.47
CA PRO A 3 28.00 -35.06 -26.08
C PRO A 3 27.50 -36.49 -25.79
N ARG A 4 28.19 -37.52 -26.30
CA ARG A 4 27.90 -38.93 -25.96
C ARG A 4 28.21 -39.27 -24.49
N LEU A 5 29.18 -38.59 -23.88
CA LEU A 5 29.52 -38.80 -22.46
C LEU A 5 28.45 -38.17 -21.53
N LEU A 6 27.87 -37.04 -21.93
CA LEU A 6 26.82 -36.35 -21.17
C LEU A 6 25.49 -37.13 -21.18
N GLY A 7 25.15 -37.75 -22.32
CA GLY A 7 23.98 -38.63 -22.43
C GLY A 7 24.07 -39.88 -21.56
N LEU A 8 25.25 -40.49 -21.44
CA LEU A 8 25.45 -41.67 -20.58
C LEU A 8 25.30 -41.32 -19.08
N LEU A 9 25.77 -40.14 -18.67
CA LEU A 9 25.68 -39.66 -17.29
C LEU A 9 24.22 -39.39 -16.86
N LEU A 10 23.41 -38.82 -17.76
CA LEU A 10 21.98 -38.56 -17.52
C LEU A 10 21.12 -39.83 -17.45
N LEU A 11 21.50 -40.88 -18.20
CA LEU A 11 20.83 -42.18 -18.16
C LEU A 11 21.13 -42.95 -16.85
N LEU A 12 22.36 -42.84 -16.33
CA LEU A 12 22.75 -43.43 -15.05
C LEU A 12 22.08 -42.74 -13.85
N LEU A 13 21.89 -41.42 -13.91
CA LEU A 13 21.17 -40.67 -12.87
C LEU A 13 19.66 -40.93 -12.84
N THR A 14 19.05 -41.37 -13.94
CA THR A 14 17.62 -41.75 -13.97
C THR A 14 17.35 -43.17 -13.45
N LEU A 15 18.32 -44.09 -13.53
CA LEU A 15 18.16 -45.47 -13.05
C LEU A 15 18.40 -45.66 -11.54
N LEU A 16 19.02 -44.69 -10.87
CA LEU A 16 19.28 -44.73 -9.42
C LEU A 16 18.16 -44.11 -8.56
N GLY A 17 17.08 -43.63 -9.16
CA GLY A 17 15.98 -42.94 -8.46
C GLY A 17 14.90 -43.84 -7.82
N SER A 18 14.92 -45.15 -8.07
CA SER A 18 13.79 -46.06 -7.77
C SER A 18 14.07 -47.06 -6.64
N CYS A 19 14.48 -46.57 -5.47
CA CYS A 19 14.64 -47.39 -4.25
C CYS A 19 14.40 -46.60 -2.95
N ALA A 20 13.13 -46.34 -2.58
CA ALA A 20 12.77 -45.96 -1.20
C ALA A 20 11.26 -46.13 -0.89
N GLY A 21 10.94 -46.92 0.14
CA GLY A 21 9.84 -46.61 1.06
C GLY A 21 8.41 -47.07 0.73
N THR A 22 8.14 -48.37 0.72
CA THR A 22 6.77 -48.89 0.92
C THR A 22 6.39 -48.84 2.41
N GLY A 23 5.82 -47.71 2.85
CA GLY A 23 5.22 -47.54 4.18
C GLY A 23 3.74 -47.16 4.05
N ALA A 24 2.91 -48.09 3.57
CA ALA A 24 1.47 -47.86 3.46
C ALA A 24 0.80 -48.02 4.83
N GLU A 25 0.12 -46.98 5.30
CA GLU A 25 -0.69 -47.01 6.52
C GLU A 25 -1.87 -47.98 6.31
N SER A 26 -1.84 -49.11 7.01
CA SER A 26 -2.93 -50.11 6.96
C SER A 26 -4.12 -49.63 7.78
N TYR A 27 -4.98 -48.84 7.16
CA TYR A 27 -6.33 -48.62 7.66
C TYR A 27 -7.25 -49.76 7.22
N ALA A 28 -8.18 -50.14 8.10
CA ALA A 28 -9.18 -51.19 7.85
C ALA A 28 -10.14 -50.83 6.69
N GLU A 29 -11.06 -51.74 6.36
CA GLU A 29 -11.98 -51.63 5.22
C GLU A 29 -12.53 -50.20 5.02
N PRO A 30 -12.57 -49.66 3.77
CA PRO A 30 -12.94 -48.26 3.52
C PRO A 30 -14.29 -47.81 4.10
N GLN A 31 -15.23 -48.73 4.32
CA GLN A 31 -16.54 -48.44 4.92
C GLN A 31 -16.47 -48.22 6.45
N PHE A 32 -15.50 -48.83 7.13
CA PHE A 32 -15.30 -48.67 8.57
C PHE A 32 -14.75 -47.28 8.91
N ALA A 33 -13.72 -46.84 8.17
CA ALA A 33 -13.13 -45.52 8.34
C ALA A 33 -14.14 -44.38 8.10
N GLN A 34 -15.02 -44.51 7.11
CA GLN A 34 -16.03 -43.50 6.76
C GLN A 34 -16.93 -43.14 7.96
N ARG A 35 -17.46 -44.16 8.67
CA ARG A 35 -18.39 -43.95 9.80
C ARG A 35 -17.77 -43.16 10.95
N PHE A 36 -16.49 -43.36 11.23
CA PHE A 36 -15.76 -42.62 12.27
C PHE A 36 -15.61 -41.14 11.92
N TYR A 37 -15.35 -40.83 10.65
CA TYR A 37 -15.28 -39.44 10.18
C TYR A 37 -16.66 -38.77 10.20
N ASP A 38 -17.73 -39.46 9.79
CA ASP A 38 -19.09 -38.92 9.83
C ASP A 38 -19.55 -38.64 11.29
N GLU A 39 -19.23 -39.53 12.25
CA GLU A 39 -19.52 -39.28 13.66
C GLU A 39 -18.70 -38.11 14.24
N ALA A 40 -17.39 -38.03 13.99
CA ALA A 40 -16.59 -36.91 14.49
C ALA A 40 -17.01 -35.57 13.88
N LEU A 41 -17.46 -35.56 12.62
CA LEU A 41 -18.00 -34.37 11.97
C LEU A 41 -19.32 -33.94 12.60
N ARG A 42 -20.21 -34.88 12.95
CA ARG A 42 -21.38 -34.59 13.80
C ARG A 42 -20.99 -33.98 15.15
N GLY A 43 -19.86 -34.41 15.73
CA GLY A 43 -19.25 -33.77 16.90
C GLY A 43 -18.83 -32.32 16.67
N ASP A 44 -18.11 -32.03 15.57
CA ASP A 44 -17.65 -30.68 15.18
C ASP A 44 -18.86 -29.73 15.02
N LEU A 45 -19.97 -30.23 14.44
CA LEU A 45 -21.23 -29.48 14.29
C LEU A 45 -21.94 -29.21 15.62
N LEU A 46 -22.06 -30.22 16.50
CA LEU A 46 -22.65 -30.03 17.83
C LEU A 46 -21.85 -29.02 18.66
N GLN A 47 -20.52 -29.05 18.57
CA GLN A 47 -19.66 -28.07 19.22
C GLN A 47 -19.87 -26.65 18.65
N GLY A 48 -20.02 -26.50 17.33
CA GLY A 48 -20.34 -25.24 16.67
C GLY A 48 -21.69 -24.65 17.09
N LEU A 49 -22.68 -25.51 17.31
CA LEU A 49 -24.01 -25.16 17.85
C LEU A 49 -24.02 -24.94 19.39
N GLY A 50 -22.85 -24.94 20.05
CA GLY A 50 -22.74 -24.77 21.50
C GLY A 50 -23.14 -25.99 22.34
N ARG A 51 -23.54 -27.11 21.72
CA ARG A 51 -23.93 -28.38 22.37
C ARG A 51 -22.69 -29.20 22.75
N GLN A 52 -21.82 -28.56 23.52
CA GLN A 52 -20.47 -29.04 23.82
C GLN A 52 -20.41 -30.41 24.52
N GLY A 53 -21.36 -30.72 25.41
CA GLY A 53 -21.40 -32.02 26.11
C GLY A 53 -21.59 -33.20 25.16
N GLU A 54 -22.52 -33.10 24.22
CA GLU A 54 -22.81 -34.16 23.25
C GLU A 54 -21.65 -34.37 22.25
N ALA A 55 -20.92 -33.31 21.91
CA ALA A 55 -19.70 -33.41 21.10
C ALA A 55 -18.59 -34.21 21.81
N VAL A 56 -18.48 -34.09 23.14
CA VAL A 56 -17.53 -34.87 23.96
C VAL A 56 -17.96 -36.32 24.07
N GLU A 57 -19.25 -36.61 24.27
CA GLU A 57 -19.75 -38.00 24.28
C GLU A 57 -19.45 -38.74 22.97
N ILE A 58 -19.55 -38.04 21.82
CA ILE A 58 -19.12 -38.57 20.52
C ILE A 58 -17.61 -38.84 20.51
N ALA A 59 -16.81 -37.87 20.95
CA ALA A 59 -15.35 -38.05 21.02
C ALA A 59 -14.96 -39.24 21.90
N ASP A 60 -15.61 -39.41 23.06
CA ASP A 60 -15.35 -40.52 23.98
C ASP A 60 -15.70 -41.88 23.38
N ARG A 61 -16.85 -42.01 22.69
CA ARG A 61 -17.21 -43.25 21.98
C ARG A 61 -16.25 -43.59 20.85
N LEU A 62 -15.74 -42.59 20.14
CA LEU A 62 -14.77 -42.79 19.05
C LEU A 62 -13.39 -43.20 19.60
N LEU A 63 -12.91 -42.53 20.65
CA LEU A 63 -11.62 -42.84 21.29
C LEU A 63 -11.63 -44.20 22.03
N ALA A 64 -12.79 -44.66 22.48
CA ALA A 64 -12.94 -46.00 23.04
C ALA A 64 -12.75 -47.11 21.99
N GLN A 65 -13.03 -46.82 20.71
CA GLN A 65 -12.90 -47.78 19.60
C GLN A 65 -11.56 -47.62 18.85
N GLU A 66 -11.13 -46.38 18.58
CA GLU A 66 -9.86 -46.04 17.93
C GLU A 66 -9.10 -44.99 18.75
N PRO A 67 -8.22 -45.42 19.68
CA PRO A 67 -7.57 -44.53 20.64
C PRO A 67 -6.66 -43.44 20.04
N LEU A 68 -6.21 -43.59 18.78
CA LEU A 68 -5.40 -42.59 18.07
C LEU A 68 -6.23 -41.72 17.10
N PHE A 69 -7.56 -41.78 17.14
CA PHE A 69 -8.41 -41.04 16.19
C PHE A 69 -8.31 -39.51 16.39
N VAL A 70 -7.47 -38.88 15.56
CA VAL A 70 -7.14 -37.44 15.61
C VAL A 70 -8.37 -36.51 15.67
N PRO A 71 -9.46 -36.72 14.90
CA PRO A 71 -10.64 -35.87 14.98
C PRO A 71 -11.31 -35.86 16.36
N ALA A 72 -11.40 -37.01 17.03
CA ALA A 72 -12.01 -37.11 18.36
C ALA A 72 -11.13 -36.45 19.44
N HIS A 73 -9.81 -36.63 19.37
CA HIS A 73 -8.88 -35.87 20.22
C HIS A 73 -8.99 -34.36 19.98
N ARG A 74 -9.15 -33.93 18.72
CA ARG A 74 -9.36 -32.52 18.37
C ARG A 74 -10.60 -31.94 19.04
N LEU A 75 -11.76 -32.61 18.95
CA LEU A 75 -13.01 -32.19 19.61
C LEU A 75 -12.80 -32.00 21.11
N ARG A 76 -12.20 -33.01 21.75
CA ARG A 76 -11.92 -33.01 23.18
C ARG A 76 -10.96 -31.89 23.60
N GLN A 77 -9.92 -31.59 22.80
CA GLN A 77 -9.04 -30.43 23.02
C GLN A 77 -9.78 -29.09 22.91
N GLU A 78 -10.69 -28.93 21.94
CA GLU A 78 -11.46 -27.70 21.74
C GLU A 78 -12.47 -27.49 22.87
N TYR A 79 -13.16 -28.55 23.31
CA TYR A 79 -14.00 -28.54 24.51
C TYR A 79 -13.22 -28.12 25.76
N LEU A 80 -12.11 -28.80 26.06
CA LEU A 80 -11.30 -28.50 27.25
C LEU A 80 -10.77 -27.06 27.22
N ARG A 81 -10.43 -26.53 26.04
CA ARG A 81 -10.07 -25.12 25.86
C ARG A 81 -11.24 -24.17 26.15
N ALA A 82 -12.43 -24.45 25.64
CA ALA A 82 -13.63 -23.64 25.88
C ALA A 82 -14.01 -23.59 27.38
N GLN A 83 -13.74 -24.67 28.12
CA GLN A 83 -13.93 -24.76 29.57
C GLN A 83 -12.73 -24.22 30.40
N GLY A 84 -11.71 -23.63 29.76
CA GLY A 84 -10.49 -23.13 30.43
C GLY A 84 -9.54 -24.22 30.96
N GLN A 85 -9.83 -25.50 30.70
CA GLN A 85 -9.10 -26.67 31.20
C GLN A 85 -7.90 -27.07 30.32
N LEU A 86 -7.13 -26.11 29.82
CA LEU A 86 -6.00 -26.37 28.91
C LEU A 86 -4.94 -27.29 29.53
N GLY A 87 -4.75 -27.24 30.86
CA GLY A 87 -3.83 -28.14 31.58
C GLY A 87 -4.22 -29.62 31.46
N ARG A 88 -5.52 -29.93 31.49
CA ARG A 88 -6.04 -31.30 31.30
C ARG A 88 -5.83 -31.80 29.88
N ALA A 89 -5.99 -30.93 28.87
CA ALA A 89 -5.72 -31.29 27.49
C ALA A 89 -4.23 -31.63 27.25
N TRP A 90 -3.31 -30.94 27.94
CA TRP A 90 -1.89 -31.29 27.98
C TRP A 90 -1.63 -32.62 28.70
N GLU A 91 -2.35 -32.93 29.77
CA GLU A 91 -2.20 -34.21 30.48
C GLU A 91 -2.68 -35.41 29.64
N GLU A 92 -3.87 -35.32 29.04
CA GLU A 92 -4.40 -36.36 28.14
C GLU A 92 -3.47 -36.59 26.95
N TRP A 93 -2.90 -35.53 26.37
CA TRP A 93 -1.87 -35.65 25.35
C TRP A 93 -0.56 -36.32 25.85
N ARG A 94 -0.09 -36.01 27.07
CA ARG A 94 1.10 -36.68 27.65
C ARG A 94 0.87 -38.17 27.82
N GLN A 95 -0.31 -38.58 28.31
CA GLN A 95 -0.69 -39.99 28.43
C GLN A 95 -0.71 -40.67 27.05
N LEU A 96 -1.26 -40.01 26.03
CA LEU A 96 -1.28 -40.50 24.66
C LEU A 96 0.15 -40.68 24.09
N ARG A 97 1.02 -39.69 24.25
CA ARG A 97 2.43 -39.73 23.84
C ARG A 97 3.25 -40.76 24.62
N GLN A 98 2.94 -40.99 25.91
CA GLN A 98 3.58 -42.03 26.71
C GLN A 98 3.18 -43.44 26.22
N ARG A 99 1.92 -43.63 25.84
CA ARG A 99 1.39 -44.93 25.41
C ARG A 99 1.75 -45.30 23.97
N TYR A 100 1.76 -44.32 23.06
CA TYR A 100 1.94 -44.55 21.62
C TYR A 100 3.25 -43.97 21.05
N GLY A 101 4.06 -43.30 21.87
CA GLY A 101 5.30 -42.67 21.45
C GLY A 101 5.08 -41.36 20.68
N VAL A 102 6.09 -40.99 19.88
CA VAL A 102 6.06 -39.79 19.03
C VAL A 102 5.70 -40.18 17.60
N THR A 103 4.42 -40.05 17.28
CA THR A 103 3.78 -40.34 15.98
C THR A 103 3.35 -39.04 15.30
N PRO A 104 2.99 -39.04 14.00
CA PRO A 104 2.46 -37.83 13.36
C PRO A 104 1.20 -37.26 14.03
N GLU A 105 0.33 -38.14 14.54
CA GLU A 105 -0.94 -37.83 15.20
C GLU A 105 -0.70 -37.16 16.55
N THR A 106 0.12 -37.78 17.39
CA THR A 106 0.49 -37.24 18.71
C THR A 106 1.27 -35.93 18.58
N TYR A 107 2.08 -35.78 17.53
CA TYR A 107 2.81 -34.55 17.23
C TYR A 107 1.92 -33.44 16.66
N TYR A 108 0.89 -33.77 15.88
CA TYR A 108 -0.18 -32.83 15.47
C TYR A 108 -0.97 -32.32 16.69
N LEU A 109 -1.34 -33.23 17.58
CA LEU A 109 -2.09 -32.91 18.80
C LEU A 109 -1.26 -32.07 19.78
N GLU A 110 0.06 -32.26 19.84
CA GLU A 110 1.00 -31.40 20.60
C GLU A 110 0.97 -29.96 20.07
N GLY A 111 1.16 -29.79 18.76
CA GLY A 111 1.22 -28.48 18.13
C GLY A 111 -0.06 -27.67 18.36
N ARG A 112 -1.22 -28.31 18.34
CA ARG A 112 -2.52 -27.66 18.61
C ARG A 112 -2.66 -27.09 20.03
N LEU A 113 -1.89 -27.58 21.00
CA LEU A 113 -1.96 -27.15 22.40
C LEU A 113 -1.00 -26.00 22.74
N LEU A 114 -0.03 -25.70 21.87
CA LEU A 114 0.87 -24.56 22.02
C LEU A 114 0.07 -23.25 21.97
N ALA A 115 0.34 -22.31 22.89
CA ALA A 115 -0.36 -21.03 22.95
C ALA A 115 0.18 -19.99 21.96
N ASP A 116 1.49 -19.99 21.72
CA ASP A 116 2.14 -19.08 20.78
C ASP A 116 2.04 -19.60 19.33
N ARG A 117 1.60 -18.72 18.42
CA ARG A 117 1.40 -19.06 17.01
C ARG A 117 2.72 -19.32 16.27
N HIS A 118 3.81 -18.64 16.62
CA HIS A 118 5.11 -18.88 15.98
C HIS A 118 5.71 -20.22 16.43
N GLN A 119 5.45 -20.65 17.67
CA GLN A 119 5.73 -22.01 18.13
C GLN A 119 4.87 -23.04 17.38
N GLN A 120 3.56 -22.82 17.23
CA GLN A 120 2.68 -23.70 16.42
C GLN A 120 3.23 -23.90 15.00
N LEU A 121 3.52 -22.81 14.30
CA LEU A 121 3.99 -22.85 12.91
C LEU A 121 5.33 -23.59 12.78
N ARG A 122 6.30 -23.29 13.67
CA ARG A 122 7.61 -23.98 13.70
C ARG A 122 7.45 -25.48 14.00
N HIS A 123 6.58 -25.82 14.96
CA HIS A 123 6.28 -27.20 15.33
C HIS A 123 5.71 -27.97 14.13
N PHE A 124 4.63 -27.48 13.51
CA PHE A 124 4.04 -28.17 12.37
C PHE A 124 4.97 -28.25 11.15
N ARG A 125 5.82 -27.23 10.91
CA ARG A 125 6.85 -27.27 9.86
C ARG A 125 7.83 -28.42 10.07
N GLU A 126 8.31 -28.59 11.31
CA GLU A 126 9.23 -29.68 11.65
C GLU A 126 8.53 -31.03 11.57
N GLY A 127 7.25 -31.10 11.97
CA GLY A 127 6.39 -32.26 11.73
C GLY A 127 6.31 -32.64 10.25
N CYS A 128 6.06 -31.69 9.36
CA CYS A 128 6.03 -31.93 7.91
C CYS A 128 7.38 -32.40 7.34
N ARG A 129 8.52 -32.00 7.93
CA ARG A 129 9.84 -32.53 7.54
C ARG A 129 10.03 -33.97 8.00
N ARG A 130 9.66 -34.27 9.25
CA ARG A 130 9.87 -35.57 9.89
C ARG A 130 8.91 -36.65 9.37
N TRP A 131 7.68 -36.28 9.04
CA TRP A 131 6.67 -37.16 8.44
C TRP A 131 6.07 -36.51 7.20
N PRO A 132 6.78 -36.48 6.07
CA PRO A 132 6.33 -35.79 4.86
C PRO A 132 5.06 -36.40 4.26
N SER A 133 4.72 -37.66 4.57
CA SER A 133 3.47 -38.32 4.20
C SER A 133 2.27 -37.96 5.10
N SER A 134 2.48 -37.32 6.25
CA SER A 134 1.40 -37.05 7.21
C SER A 134 0.45 -35.97 6.73
N TYR A 135 -0.80 -36.38 6.50
CA TYR A 135 -1.92 -35.49 6.16
C TYR A 135 -2.20 -34.46 7.26
N TRP A 136 -2.28 -34.90 8.52
CA TRP A 136 -2.62 -34.02 9.65
C TRP A 136 -1.60 -32.91 9.86
N LEU A 137 -0.30 -33.22 9.75
CA LEU A 137 0.75 -32.22 9.89
C LEU A 137 0.76 -31.23 8.72
N ARG A 138 0.57 -31.69 7.48
CA ARG A 138 0.39 -30.80 6.32
C ARG A 138 -0.82 -29.88 6.48
N TYR A 139 -1.95 -30.40 6.99
CA TYR A 139 -3.13 -29.60 7.28
C TYR A 139 -2.89 -28.56 8.37
N ALA A 140 -2.31 -28.93 9.50
CA ALA A 140 -2.00 -27.97 10.57
C ALA A 140 -0.99 -26.91 10.13
N TYR A 141 0.04 -27.28 9.36
CA TYR A 141 1.00 -26.33 8.81
C TYR A 141 0.31 -25.35 7.84
N SER A 142 -0.52 -25.86 6.95
CA SER A 142 -1.34 -25.09 6.01
C SER A 142 -2.28 -24.11 6.74
N TRP A 143 -3.05 -24.59 7.72
CA TRP A 143 -3.94 -23.78 8.55
C TRP A 143 -3.20 -22.73 9.39
N SER A 144 -1.99 -23.06 9.87
CA SER A 144 -1.17 -22.12 10.63
C SER A 144 -0.63 -20.98 9.76
N ARG A 145 -0.46 -21.20 8.45
CA ARG A 145 -0.07 -20.18 7.45
C ARG A 145 -1.25 -19.40 6.87
N SER A 146 -2.46 -19.96 6.86
CA SER A 146 -3.64 -19.42 6.17
C SER A 146 -4.31 -18.20 6.83
N THR A 147 -3.50 -17.20 7.16
CA THR A 147 -3.93 -15.81 7.37
C THR A 147 -3.02 -14.86 6.60
N GLN A 148 -2.55 -15.31 5.43
CA GLN A 148 -1.61 -14.64 4.54
C GLN A 148 -1.91 -15.07 3.09
N GLU A 149 -2.56 -14.19 2.33
CA GLU A 149 -3.12 -14.47 0.98
C GLU A 149 -2.14 -15.17 0.02
N SER A 150 -0.84 -14.83 0.07
CA SER A 150 0.18 -15.39 -0.83
C SER A 150 0.57 -16.83 -0.55
N GLU A 151 0.29 -17.34 0.65
CA GLU A 151 0.73 -18.67 1.12
C GLU A 151 -0.43 -19.67 1.17
N GLU A 152 -1.64 -19.15 1.35
CA GLU A 152 -2.90 -19.86 1.27
C GLU A 152 -2.95 -20.73 0.01
N GLN A 153 -2.73 -20.16 -1.19
CA GLN A 153 -2.80 -20.94 -2.44
C GLN A 153 -1.92 -22.21 -2.44
N ARG A 154 -0.70 -22.12 -1.93
CA ARG A 154 0.26 -23.24 -1.90
C ARG A 154 -0.08 -24.27 -0.81
N ALA A 155 -0.66 -23.81 0.30
CA ALA A 155 -1.27 -24.65 1.32
C ALA A 155 -2.49 -25.42 0.77
N GLY A 156 -3.33 -24.76 -0.04
CA GLY A 156 -4.45 -25.36 -0.76
C GLY A 156 -4.03 -26.45 -1.74
N GLU A 157 -3.00 -26.22 -2.54
CA GLU A 157 -2.45 -27.19 -3.50
C GLU A 157 -1.92 -28.47 -2.80
N LEU A 158 -1.27 -28.32 -1.64
CA LEU A 158 -0.78 -29.43 -0.81
C LEU A 158 -1.91 -30.23 -0.14
N LEU A 159 -3.00 -29.56 0.24
CA LEU A 159 -4.17 -30.21 0.81
C LEU A 159 -5.01 -30.90 -0.27
N LEU A 160 -5.18 -30.27 -1.42
CA LEU A 160 -5.90 -30.80 -2.57
C LEU A 160 -5.31 -32.12 -3.05
N SER A 161 -4.00 -32.17 -3.30
CA SER A 161 -3.30 -33.39 -3.70
C SER A 161 -3.53 -34.53 -2.68
N SER A 162 -3.40 -34.22 -1.39
CA SER A 162 -3.60 -35.20 -0.32
C SER A 162 -5.06 -35.67 -0.17
N ALA A 163 -6.03 -34.78 -0.41
CA ALA A 163 -7.46 -35.09 -0.30
C ALA A 163 -7.97 -35.93 -1.49
N LEU A 164 -7.49 -35.63 -2.71
CA LEU A 164 -7.84 -36.38 -3.92
C LEU A 164 -7.25 -37.80 -3.90
N ASP A 165 -5.99 -37.97 -3.48
CA ASP A 165 -5.34 -39.28 -3.48
C ASP A 165 -5.93 -40.27 -2.45
N ARG A 166 -6.38 -39.78 -1.29
CA ARG A 166 -6.70 -40.65 -0.13
C ARG A 166 -8.19 -40.84 0.15
N ARG A 167 -9.10 -40.24 -0.62
CA ARG A 167 -10.57 -40.24 -0.38
C ARG A 167 -11.01 -39.80 1.03
N VAL A 168 -10.17 -39.08 1.78
CA VAL A 168 -10.48 -38.68 3.17
C VAL A 168 -11.58 -37.61 3.16
N PRO A 169 -12.78 -37.86 3.71
CA PRO A 169 -13.90 -36.94 3.64
C PRO A 169 -13.95 -36.10 4.91
N TRP A 170 -13.28 -34.94 4.90
CA TRP A 170 -13.31 -34.01 6.03
C TRP A 170 -13.61 -32.57 5.55
N PRO A 171 -14.86 -32.09 5.65
CA PRO A 171 -15.27 -30.79 5.08
C PRO A 171 -14.45 -29.58 5.53
N PRO A 172 -13.97 -29.48 6.79
CA PRO A 172 -13.06 -28.39 7.18
C PRO A 172 -11.74 -28.34 6.41
N ILE A 173 -11.31 -29.44 5.78
CA ILE A 173 -10.08 -29.50 4.97
C ILE A 173 -10.41 -29.23 3.51
N THR A 174 -11.50 -29.79 2.98
CA THR A 174 -12.05 -29.44 1.66
C THR A 174 -12.31 -27.93 1.56
N GLY A 175 -12.91 -27.35 2.60
CA GLY A 175 -13.17 -25.92 2.72
C GLY A 175 -11.92 -25.06 2.79
N LEU A 176 -10.89 -25.46 3.57
CA LEU A 176 -9.63 -24.71 3.57
C LEU A 176 -8.91 -24.80 2.21
N ALA A 177 -8.92 -25.98 1.58
CA ALA A 177 -8.32 -26.19 0.27
C ALA A 177 -9.05 -25.37 -0.81
N LEU A 178 -10.39 -25.28 -0.74
CA LEU A 178 -11.20 -24.35 -1.52
C LEU A 178 -10.71 -22.92 -1.29
N ARG A 179 -10.92 -22.34 -0.09
CA ARG A 179 -10.54 -20.95 0.25
C ARG A 179 -9.18 -20.56 -0.31
N SER A 180 -8.22 -21.44 -0.06
CA SER A 180 -6.82 -21.30 -0.46
C SER A 180 -6.63 -21.17 -1.98
N LEU A 181 -7.29 -22.01 -2.77
CA LEU A 181 -7.14 -22.06 -4.22
C LEU A 181 -7.88 -20.92 -4.94
N GLY A 182 -8.83 -20.26 -4.27
CA GLY A 182 -9.69 -19.25 -4.90
C GLY A 182 -10.38 -19.77 -6.16
N GLU A 183 -10.46 -18.92 -7.19
CA GLU A 183 -11.02 -19.25 -8.51
C GLU A 183 -10.31 -20.42 -9.23
N LYS A 184 -9.15 -20.89 -8.74
CA LYS A 184 -8.40 -22.03 -9.31
C LYS A 184 -8.81 -23.39 -8.71
N ALA A 185 -9.79 -23.42 -7.81
CA ALA A 185 -10.29 -24.67 -7.24
C ALA A 185 -10.81 -25.62 -8.34
N PRO A 186 -10.36 -26.89 -8.40
CA PRO A 186 -10.79 -27.80 -9.46
C PRO A 186 -12.23 -28.27 -9.23
N LYS A 187 -13.01 -28.40 -10.32
CA LYS A 187 -14.44 -28.76 -10.28
C LYS A 187 -14.79 -29.97 -9.39
N PRO A 188 -14.00 -31.08 -9.34
CA PRO A 188 -14.29 -32.19 -8.43
C PRO A 188 -14.25 -31.82 -6.94
N LEU A 189 -13.44 -30.84 -6.53
CA LEU A 189 -13.40 -30.36 -5.14
C LEU A 189 -14.67 -29.59 -4.78
N ILE A 190 -15.16 -28.75 -5.70
CA ILE A 190 -16.42 -28.02 -5.56
C ILE A 190 -17.60 -29.00 -5.53
N GLN A 191 -17.63 -29.97 -6.46
CA GLN A 191 -18.66 -31.02 -6.48
C GLN A 191 -18.68 -31.83 -5.18
N ARG A 192 -17.49 -32.20 -4.65
CA ARG A 192 -17.39 -32.92 -3.37
C ARG A 192 -17.88 -32.07 -2.19
N GLN A 193 -17.71 -30.76 -2.23
CA GLN A 193 -18.24 -29.87 -1.19
C GLN A 193 -19.77 -29.72 -1.29
N ILE A 194 -20.36 -29.80 -2.49
CA ILE A 194 -21.81 -29.88 -2.68
C ILE A 194 -22.36 -31.20 -2.11
N GLU A 195 -21.73 -32.34 -2.40
CA GLU A 195 -22.07 -33.64 -1.80
C GLU A 195 -21.97 -33.61 -0.26
N LEU A 196 -20.99 -32.90 0.29
CA LEU A 196 -20.87 -32.71 1.74
C LEU A 196 -21.95 -31.78 2.30
N ARG A 197 -22.45 -30.79 1.55
CA ARG A 197 -23.62 -29.98 1.96
C ARG A 197 -24.90 -30.82 2.04
N GLU A 198 -25.11 -31.75 1.11
CA GLU A 198 -26.26 -32.66 1.14
C GLU A 198 -26.24 -33.58 2.38
N LEU A 199 -25.04 -33.96 2.84
CA LEU A 199 -24.85 -34.75 4.06
C LEU A 199 -24.89 -33.90 5.35
N TYR A 200 -24.53 -32.61 5.27
CA TYR A 200 -24.36 -31.71 6.42
C TYR A 200 -24.99 -30.32 6.18
N PRO A 201 -26.33 -30.23 6.02
CA PRO A 201 -27.04 -29.05 5.51
C PRO A 201 -27.24 -27.90 6.53
N PHE A 202 -26.33 -27.77 7.51
CA PHE A 202 -26.38 -26.74 8.56
C PHE A 202 -24.99 -26.22 8.98
N ASP A 203 -23.92 -26.52 8.23
CA ASP A 203 -22.59 -25.95 8.51
C ASP A 203 -22.40 -24.65 7.72
N GLY A 204 -22.67 -23.51 8.37
CA GLY A 204 -22.42 -22.20 7.79
C GLY A 204 -20.98 -21.97 7.29
N ARG A 205 -19.99 -22.78 7.70
CA ARG A 205 -18.64 -22.75 7.13
C ARG A 205 -18.62 -23.40 5.75
N ILE A 206 -19.25 -24.56 5.60
CA ILE A 206 -19.42 -25.21 4.29
C ILE A 206 -20.15 -24.26 3.33
N SER A 207 -21.18 -23.58 3.82
CA SER A 207 -21.94 -22.64 2.99
C SER A 207 -21.18 -21.37 2.63
N LEU A 208 -20.39 -20.81 3.56
CA LEU A 208 -19.44 -19.72 3.24
C LEU A 208 -18.40 -20.13 2.18
N GLU A 209 -17.81 -21.33 2.28
CA GLU A 209 -16.84 -21.82 1.29
C GLU A 209 -17.49 -22.07 -0.07
N LEU A 210 -18.69 -22.66 -0.13
CA LEU A 210 -19.39 -22.82 -1.41
C LEU A 210 -19.71 -21.45 -2.05
N ALA A 211 -20.11 -20.46 -1.25
CA ALA A 211 -20.36 -19.11 -1.73
C ALA A 211 -19.08 -18.40 -2.24
N LEU A 212 -17.91 -18.69 -1.65
CA LEU A 212 -16.61 -18.16 -2.09
C LEU A 212 -16.18 -18.70 -3.47
N HIS A 213 -16.67 -19.86 -3.89
CA HIS A 213 -16.13 -20.63 -5.02
C HIS A 213 -17.00 -20.70 -6.28
N GLY A 214 -17.91 -19.73 -6.45
CA GLY A 214 -18.55 -19.45 -7.74
C GLY A 214 -20.02 -19.84 -7.84
N SER A 215 -20.59 -20.53 -6.84
CA SER A 215 -22.02 -20.49 -6.59
C SER A 215 -22.34 -19.30 -5.68
N PHE A 216 -22.45 -18.10 -6.26
CA PHE A 216 -23.04 -16.95 -5.57
C PHE A 216 -24.53 -17.24 -5.34
N ASP A 217 -24.81 -17.91 -4.22
CA ASP A 217 -26.15 -18.27 -3.76
C ASP A 217 -26.41 -17.48 -2.46
N LEU A 218 -27.48 -16.69 -2.49
CA LEU A 218 -27.90 -15.86 -1.36
C LEU A 218 -28.24 -16.71 -0.12
N GLU A 219 -28.77 -17.92 -0.31
CA GLU A 219 -29.11 -18.81 0.80
C GLU A 219 -27.86 -19.34 1.50
N LEU A 220 -26.77 -19.60 0.78
CA LEU A 220 -25.48 -19.98 1.39
C LEU A 220 -24.91 -18.88 2.30
N LEU A 221 -25.02 -17.62 1.87
CA LEU A 221 -24.58 -16.47 2.66
C LEU A 221 -25.51 -16.18 3.84
N ALA A 222 -26.82 -16.40 3.70
CA ALA A 222 -27.76 -16.32 4.80
C ALA A 222 -27.49 -17.42 5.85
N GLU A 223 -27.34 -18.67 5.42
CA GLU A 223 -27.03 -19.82 6.28
C GLU A 223 -25.72 -19.62 7.08
N ALA A 224 -24.69 -19.03 6.45
CA ALA A 224 -23.46 -18.66 7.13
C ALA A 224 -23.66 -17.59 8.22
N LEU A 225 -24.48 -16.58 7.97
CA LEU A 225 -24.80 -15.51 8.93
C LEU A 225 -25.70 -16.00 10.07
N ASP A 226 -26.69 -16.86 9.76
CA ASP A 226 -27.58 -17.51 10.73
C ASP A 226 -26.79 -18.44 11.65
N SER A 227 -25.73 -19.08 11.13
CA SER A 227 -24.72 -19.82 11.90
C SER A 227 -23.76 -18.91 12.71
N GLY A 228 -23.96 -17.60 12.70
CA GLY A 228 -23.15 -16.62 13.43
C GLY A 228 -21.79 -16.28 12.81
N ILE A 229 -21.51 -16.69 11.57
CA ILE A 229 -20.20 -16.50 10.92
C ILE A 229 -20.12 -15.12 10.27
N ALA A 230 -19.82 -14.13 11.11
CA ALA A 230 -19.74 -12.73 10.77
C ALA A 230 -18.28 -12.29 10.45
N SER A 231 -17.71 -12.76 9.33
CA SER A 231 -16.32 -12.44 8.96
C SER A 231 -16.21 -11.30 7.94
N LYS A 232 -15.05 -10.63 7.86
CA LYS A 232 -14.77 -9.63 6.82
C LYS A 232 -14.95 -10.20 5.41
N ALA A 233 -14.55 -11.46 5.17
CA ALA A 233 -14.71 -12.12 3.88
C ALA A 233 -16.19 -12.22 3.45
N VAL A 234 -17.08 -12.55 4.40
CA VAL A 234 -18.54 -12.55 4.17
C VAL A 234 -19.00 -11.16 3.71
N LEU A 235 -18.60 -10.11 4.42
CA LEU A 235 -18.99 -8.72 4.11
C LEU A 235 -18.41 -8.23 2.77
N ASP A 236 -17.16 -8.58 2.45
CA ASP A 236 -16.50 -8.27 1.17
C ASP A 236 -17.15 -9.02 -0.01
N MET A 237 -17.71 -10.21 0.20
CA MET A 237 -18.52 -10.93 -0.80
C MET A 237 -19.91 -10.31 -0.96
N MET A 238 -20.58 -9.97 0.14
CA MET A 238 -21.89 -9.32 0.11
C MET A 238 -21.85 -8.00 -0.67
N ALA A 239 -20.74 -7.27 -0.60
CA ALA A 239 -20.52 -6.07 -1.40
C ALA A 239 -20.48 -6.32 -2.94
N ARG A 240 -20.24 -7.56 -3.38
CA ARG A 240 -20.24 -8.00 -4.79
C ARG A 240 -21.62 -8.46 -5.29
N LEU A 241 -22.54 -8.84 -4.41
CA LEU A 241 -23.87 -9.33 -4.79
C LEU A 241 -24.67 -8.30 -5.61
N PRO A 242 -25.57 -8.74 -6.50
CA PRO A 242 -26.63 -7.91 -7.09
C PRO A 242 -27.42 -7.12 -6.04
N ARG A 243 -27.93 -5.95 -6.45
CA ARG A 243 -28.56 -5.02 -5.51
C ARG A 243 -29.77 -5.62 -4.77
N CYS A 244 -30.63 -6.37 -5.46
CA CYS A 244 -31.78 -7.05 -4.87
C CYS A 244 -31.37 -8.02 -3.74
N GLU A 245 -30.37 -8.86 -4.01
CA GLU A 245 -29.83 -9.83 -3.04
C GLU A 245 -29.18 -9.15 -1.84
N ARG A 246 -28.46 -8.03 -2.05
CA ARG A 246 -27.95 -7.20 -0.93
C ARG A 246 -29.09 -6.64 -0.08
N GLU A 247 -30.16 -6.15 -0.70
CA GLU A 247 -31.31 -5.60 0.02
C GLU A 247 -32.05 -6.68 0.83
N GLU A 248 -32.18 -7.90 0.31
CA GLU A 248 -32.75 -9.04 1.03
C GLU A 248 -31.86 -9.47 2.21
N LEU A 249 -30.56 -9.61 2.00
CA LEU A 249 -29.63 -10.06 3.03
C LEU A 249 -29.52 -9.06 4.18
N LEU A 250 -29.55 -7.76 3.89
CA LEU A 250 -29.65 -6.70 4.90
C LEU A 250 -30.98 -6.77 5.67
N ALA A 251 -32.07 -7.19 5.03
CA ALA A 251 -33.35 -7.41 5.71
C ALA A 251 -33.30 -8.63 6.65
N ARG A 252 -32.58 -9.70 6.28
CA ARG A 252 -32.31 -10.86 7.15
C ARG A 252 -31.43 -10.46 8.35
N ILE A 253 -30.29 -9.80 8.12
CA ILE A 253 -29.41 -9.27 9.19
C ILE A 253 -30.17 -8.35 10.15
N ARG A 254 -30.97 -7.41 9.63
CA ARG A 254 -31.73 -6.46 10.46
C ARG A 254 -32.73 -7.15 11.40
N LYS A 255 -33.29 -8.30 11.00
CA LYS A 255 -34.20 -9.09 11.86
C LYS A 255 -33.47 -9.79 13.02
N GLN A 256 -32.14 -9.85 12.98
CA GLN A 256 -31.29 -10.47 14.00
C GLN A 256 -30.52 -9.39 14.77
N GLU A 257 -31.22 -8.65 15.62
CA GLU A 257 -30.62 -7.59 16.44
C GLU A 257 -29.38 -8.06 17.25
N PRO A 258 -29.34 -9.29 17.83
CA PRO A 258 -28.13 -9.81 18.47
C PRO A 258 -26.95 -10.07 17.51
N LEU A 259 -27.18 -10.27 16.21
CA LEU A 259 -26.13 -10.37 15.21
C LEU A 259 -25.58 -8.98 14.86
N VAL A 260 -26.46 -7.97 14.74
CA VAL A 260 -26.08 -6.58 14.51
C VAL A 260 -25.18 -6.07 15.64
N GLU A 261 -25.57 -6.23 16.91
CA GLU A 261 -24.75 -5.76 18.05
C GLU A 261 -23.36 -6.41 18.08
N ARG A 262 -23.26 -7.73 17.81
CA ARG A 262 -21.97 -8.44 17.70
C ARG A 262 -21.12 -7.93 16.54
N LEU A 263 -21.73 -7.55 15.41
CA LEU A 263 -21.04 -6.94 14.28
C LEU A 263 -20.58 -5.51 14.57
N LEU A 264 -21.36 -4.69 15.27
CA LEU A 264 -20.95 -3.34 15.66
C LEU A 264 -19.78 -3.40 16.66
N ALA A 265 -19.90 -4.25 17.70
CA ALA A 265 -18.86 -4.44 18.71
C ALA A 265 -17.55 -5.00 18.15
N SER A 266 -17.59 -5.85 17.12
CA SER A 266 -16.39 -6.39 16.47
C SER A 266 -15.72 -5.45 15.45
N GLY A 267 -16.21 -4.21 15.30
CA GLY A 267 -15.70 -3.24 14.34
C GLY A 267 -16.17 -3.47 12.90
N ALA A 268 -17.06 -4.43 12.66
CA ALA A 268 -17.65 -4.71 11.36
C ALA A 268 -18.74 -3.71 10.92
N VAL A 269 -18.99 -2.66 11.72
CA VAL A 269 -19.86 -1.52 11.37
C VAL A 269 -19.54 -0.93 10.00
N PHE A 270 -18.27 -0.81 9.63
CA PHE A 270 -17.88 -0.08 8.43
C PHE A 270 -18.14 -0.85 7.13
N PRO A 271 -17.80 -2.16 7.01
CA PRO A 271 -18.29 -2.98 5.91
C PRO A 271 -19.82 -3.11 5.88
N LEU A 272 -20.50 -3.18 7.04
CA LEU A 272 -21.96 -3.16 7.09
C LEU A 272 -22.57 -1.86 6.54
N ALA A 273 -21.99 -0.71 6.88
CA ALA A 273 -22.42 0.58 6.36
C ALA A 273 -22.16 0.71 4.85
N ASP A 274 -21.01 0.26 4.34
CA ASP A 274 -20.72 0.22 2.89
C ASP A 274 -21.70 -0.72 2.16
N LEU A 275 -22.03 -1.87 2.74
CA LEU A 275 -23.03 -2.79 2.19
C LEU A 275 -24.42 -2.14 2.12
N ALA A 276 -24.86 -1.51 3.22
CA ALA A 276 -26.13 -0.79 3.28
C ALA A 276 -26.19 0.38 2.28
N LEU A 277 -25.09 1.12 2.10
CA LEU A 277 -24.96 2.13 1.04
C LEU A 277 -25.10 1.53 -0.37
N ARG A 278 -24.39 0.44 -0.68
CA ARG A 278 -24.46 -0.24 -1.98
C ARG A 278 -25.84 -0.85 -2.27
N ALA A 279 -26.62 -1.14 -1.24
CA ALA A 279 -28.02 -1.55 -1.33
C ALA A 279 -29.00 -0.36 -1.41
N GLY A 280 -28.52 0.89 -1.37
CA GLY A 280 -29.38 2.08 -1.33
C GLY A 280 -30.14 2.28 -0.01
N ARG A 281 -29.78 1.53 1.04
CA ARG A 281 -30.38 1.57 2.39
C ARG A 281 -29.61 2.55 3.29
N VAL A 282 -29.48 3.79 2.84
CA VAL A 282 -28.59 4.79 3.48
C VAL A 282 -28.96 5.05 4.94
N TRP A 283 -30.25 5.14 5.29
CA TRP A 283 -30.72 5.30 6.67
C TRP A 283 -30.24 4.16 7.61
N LEU A 284 -30.03 2.94 7.07
CA LEU A 284 -29.55 1.79 7.84
C LEU A 284 -28.03 1.87 8.05
N ALA A 285 -27.29 2.28 7.03
CA ALA A 285 -25.87 2.59 7.16
C ALA A 285 -25.63 3.68 8.21
N GLU A 286 -26.44 4.74 8.14
CA GLU A 286 -26.44 5.86 9.07
C GLU A 286 -26.78 5.42 10.51
N SER A 287 -27.86 4.65 10.70
CA SER A 287 -28.27 4.14 12.01
C SER A 287 -27.17 3.30 12.66
N TRP A 288 -26.52 2.41 11.90
CA TRP A 288 -25.43 1.58 12.40
C TRP A 288 -24.18 2.39 12.73
N LEU A 289 -23.88 3.45 11.98
CA LEU A 289 -22.78 4.36 12.28
C LEU A 289 -23.07 5.21 13.53
N ARG A 290 -24.27 5.80 13.65
CA ARG A 290 -24.68 6.55 14.85
C ARG A 290 -24.58 5.67 16.10
N ARG A 291 -25.18 4.47 16.07
CA ARG A 291 -25.12 3.52 17.20
C ARG A 291 -23.70 3.06 17.52
N SER A 292 -22.82 2.97 16.51
CA SER A 292 -21.41 2.65 16.72
C SER A 292 -20.59 3.82 17.28
N LEU A 293 -20.99 5.07 17.03
CA LEU A 293 -20.42 6.26 17.67
C LEU A 293 -20.91 6.37 19.12
N GLU A 294 -22.19 6.12 19.38
CA GLU A 294 -22.75 6.01 20.74
C GLU A 294 -22.00 4.94 21.56
N LEU A 295 -21.74 3.77 20.97
CA LEU A 295 -20.90 2.73 21.59
C LEU A 295 -19.46 3.23 21.87
N ALA A 296 -18.86 4.02 20.97
CA ALA A 296 -17.53 4.59 21.16
C ALA A 296 -17.49 5.64 22.29
N GLU A 297 -18.50 6.51 22.34
CA GLU A 297 -18.67 7.52 23.38
C GLU A 297 -18.87 6.86 24.75
N THR A 298 -19.65 5.79 24.86
CA THR A 298 -19.75 4.99 26.11
C THR A 298 -18.45 4.27 26.48
N GLN A 299 -17.52 4.10 25.53
CA GLN A 299 -16.17 3.56 25.75
C GLN A 299 -15.13 4.66 26.03
N GLY A 300 -15.52 5.94 26.00
CA GLY A 300 -14.63 7.08 26.25
C GLY A 300 -13.75 7.50 25.06
N GLU A 301 -13.99 6.99 23.86
CA GLU A 301 -13.29 7.40 22.64
C GLU A 301 -13.96 8.63 22.02
N SER A 302 -13.21 9.70 21.74
CA SER A 302 -13.76 10.84 20.99
C SER A 302 -14.04 10.48 19.53
N VAL A 303 -14.98 11.15 18.87
CA VAL A 303 -15.31 10.91 17.45
C VAL A 303 -14.08 10.96 16.53
N VAL A 304 -13.13 11.86 16.81
CA VAL A 304 -11.86 11.99 16.08
C VAL A 304 -10.92 10.83 16.39
N GLN A 305 -10.81 10.41 17.65
CA GLN A 305 -10.01 9.24 18.06
C GLN A 305 -10.58 7.94 17.46
N TYR A 306 -11.90 7.76 17.53
CA TYR A 306 -12.62 6.63 16.97
C TYR A 306 -12.38 6.48 15.46
N GLY A 307 -12.49 7.59 14.72
CA GLY A 307 -12.19 7.64 13.28
C GLY A 307 -10.73 7.32 12.98
N ALA A 308 -9.79 7.91 13.71
CA ALA A 308 -8.35 7.71 13.53
C ALA A 308 -7.90 6.28 13.87
N ALA A 309 -8.43 5.69 14.95
CA ALA A 309 -8.05 4.36 15.43
C ALA A 309 -8.44 3.24 14.46
N ARG A 310 -9.59 3.36 13.77
CA ARG A 310 -10.18 2.25 12.99
C ARG A 310 -9.91 2.28 11.48
N ARG A 311 -9.01 3.18 11.02
CA ARG A 311 -8.24 3.09 9.75
C ARG A 311 -9.03 2.68 8.49
N CYS A 312 -10.23 3.21 8.29
CA CYS A 312 -11.05 2.94 7.12
C CYS A 312 -11.37 4.22 6.35
N SER A 313 -11.36 4.14 5.01
CA SER A 313 -11.53 5.31 4.12
C SER A 313 -12.99 5.60 3.75
N VAL A 314 -13.92 4.67 3.99
CA VAL A 314 -15.36 4.81 3.76
C VAL A 314 -16.10 5.52 4.91
N PRO A 315 -15.78 5.29 6.20
CA PRO A 315 -16.52 5.90 7.32
C PRO A 315 -16.32 7.40 7.46
N GLU A 316 -15.11 7.92 7.21
CA GLU A 316 -14.85 9.37 7.27
C GLU A 316 -15.78 10.15 6.33
N GLN A 317 -16.18 9.54 5.21
CA GLN A 317 -17.10 10.13 4.22
C GLN A 317 -18.54 10.23 4.76
N LEU A 318 -18.99 9.22 5.50
CA LEU A 318 -20.30 9.19 6.17
C LEU A 318 -20.29 10.00 7.46
N LEU A 319 -19.15 10.09 8.15
CA LEU A 319 -18.96 10.91 9.35
C LEU A 319 -19.03 12.39 8.98
N LEU A 320 -18.36 12.79 7.88
CA LEU A 320 -18.56 14.09 7.24
C LEU A 320 -20.04 14.33 6.90
N GLY A 321 -20.71 13.34 6.33
CA GLY A 321 -22.15 13.37 6.10
C GLY A 321 -23.00 13.64 7.34
N LEU A 322 -22.72 12.90 8.41
CA LEU A 322 -23.41 13.01 9.70
C LEU A 322 -23.16 14.34 10.40
N LEU A 323 -21.96 14.91 10.28
CA LEU A 323 -21.62 16.24 10.80
C LEU A 323 -22.29 17.36 9.99
N VAL A 324 -22.36 17.21 8.66
CA VAL A 324 -23.13 18.11 7.76
C VAL A 324 -24.62 18.03 8.09
N ASP A 325 -25.18 16.83 8.25
CA ASP A 325 -26.61 16.59 8.56
C ASP A 325 -27.02 17.09 9.95
N ARG A 326 -26.12 16.98 10.95
CA ARG A 326 -26.30 17.57 12.29
C ARG A 326 -26.19 19.11 12.32
N GLY A 327 -25.85 19.77 11.20
CA GLY A 327 -25.59 21.21 11.16
C GLY A 327 -24.25 21.62 11.78
N SER A 328 -23.43 20.66 12.21
CA SER A 328 -22.08 20.86 12.73
C SER A 328 -21.08 21.14 11.60
N LEU A 329 -21.34 22.14 10.76
CA LEU A 329 -20.47 22.47 9.63
C LEU A 329 -19.17 23.16 10.03
N ALA A 330 -19.11 23.74 11.23
CA ALA A 330 -17.84 24.07 11.87
C ALA A 330 -17.00 22.80 12.08
N GLU A 331 -17.56 21.74 12.66
CA GLU A 331 -16.85 20.46 12.90
C GLU A 331 -16.63 19.66 11.62
N ALA A 332 -17.53 19.70 10.64
CA ALA A 332 -17.34 19.07 9.33
C ALA A 332 -16.29 19.84 8.51
N GLY A 333 -16.26 21.16 8.63
CA GLY A 333 -15.28 22.06 8.03
C GLY A 333 -13.93 22.04 8.75
N GLU A 334 -13.88 21.76 10.04
CA GLU A 334 -12.66 21.46 10.80
C GLU A 334 -12.20 20.02 10.58
N LEU A 335 -13.10 19.06 10.39
CA LEU A 335 -12.75 17.72 9.94
C LEU A 335 -12.20 17.79 8.51
N LEU A 336 -12.78 18.60 7.62
CA LEU A 336 -12.26 18.89 6.27
C LEU A 336 -11.00 19.76 6.25
N ARG A 337 -10.71 20.54 7.30
CA ARG A 337 -9.51 21.39 7.47
C ARG A 337 -8.41 20.79 8.35
N SER A 338 -8.68 19.72 9.10
CA SER A 338 -7.71 18.80 9.72
C SER A 338 -7.38 17.62 8.79
N ILE A 339 -8.36 17.15 8.01
CA ILE A 339 -8.12 16.76 6.61
C ILE A 339 -7.59 18.01 5.87
N LEU A 340 -6.80 17.90 4.80
CA LEU A 340 -6.10 19.04 4.16
C LEU A 340 -5.10 19.86 5.01
N ASP A 341 -5.12 19.86 6.35
CA ASP A 341 -4.18 20.67 7.17
C ASP A 341 -2.73 20.37 6.73
N PRO A 342 -1.98 21.36 6.23
CA PRO A 342 -0.58 21.15 5.89
C PRO A 342 0.27 20.69 7.09
N GLY A 343 -0.13 21.00 8.33
CA GLY A 343 0.51 20.53 9.57
C GLY A 343 0.27 19.04 9.86
N LEU A 344 -0.86 18.48 9.44
CA LEU A 344 -1.13 17.04 9.52
C LEU A 344 -0.55 16.26 8.32
N GLY A 345 0.05 16.95 7.35
CA GLY A 345 0.97 16.35 6.40
C GLY A 345 0.35 15.54 5.26
N PRO A 346 1.17 14.75 4.53
CA PRO A 346 0.84 14.28 3.18
C PRO A 346 -0.17 13.13 3.10
N LEU A 347 -0.42 12.44 4.20
CA LEU A 347 -1.76 12.37 4.78
C LEU A 347 -2.90 11.87 3.85
N LEU A 348 -3.43 12.80 3.05
CA LEU A 348 -4.88 12.94 2.94
C LEU A 348 -5.41 12.90 1.49
N ALA A 349 -4.51 12.69 0.52
CA ALA A 349 -4.86 12.56 -0.89
C ALA A 349 -5.89 11.46 -1.29
N PRO A 350 -6.04 10.31 -0.58
CA PRO A 350 -7.14 9.38 -0.85
C PRO A 350 -8.53 10.03 -0.73
N LYS A 351 -8.62 11.13 0.02
CA LYS A 351 -9.88 11.81 0.36
C LYS A 351 -10.44 12.62 -0.81
N GLY A 352 -9.61 12.96 -1.80
CA GLY A 352 -10.09 13.52 -3.07
C GLY A 352 -10.84 12.52 -3.94
N GLU A 353 -10.41 11.25 -3.94
CA GLU A 353 -11.09 10.16 -4.64
C GLU A 353 -12.32 9.68 -3.86
N ALA A 354 -12.26 9.74 -2.52
CA ALA A 354 -13.40 9.57 -1.63
C ALA A 354 -14.54 10.55 -1.93
N LEU A 355 -14.24 11.86 -2.04
CA LEU A 355 -15.21 12.88 -2.45
C LEU A 355 -15.82 12.62 -3.83
N GLN A 356 -15.06 12.09 -4.79
CA GLN A 356 -15.60 11.67 -6.08
C GLN A 356 -16.50 10.43 -5.97
N ARG A 357 -16.25 9.52 -5.01
CA ARG A 357 -17.13 8.37 -4.73
C ARG A 357 -18.44 8.80 -4.04
N LEU A 358 -18.43 9.85 -3.23
CA LEU A 358 -19.64 10.47 -2.67
C LEU A 358 -20.56 11.10 -3.73
N LEU A 359 -20.05 11.44 -4.92
CA LEU A 359 -20.88 11.87 -6.05
C LEU A 359 -21.63 10.74 -6.78
N LYS A 360 -21.44 9.47 -6.41
CA LYS A 360 -22.18 8.35 -7.02
C LYS A 360 -23.69 8.46 -6.75
N PRO A 361 -24.57 8.08 -7.69
CA PRO A 361 -26.02 8.28 -7.59
C PRO A 361 -26.65 7.94 -6.24
N GLU A 362 -26.18 6.88 -5.59
CA GLU A 362 -26.72 6.32 -4.36
C GLU A 362 -26.45 7.20 -3.12
N ALA A 363 -25.30 7.89 -3.07
CA ALA A 363 -24.90 8.74 -1.94
C ALA A 363 -25.48 10.18 -2.01
N ARG A 364 -26.06 10.57 -3.15
CA ARG A 364 -26.44 11.97 -3.45
C ARG A 364 -27.54 12.58 -2.58
N LYS A 365 -28.34 11.79 -1.85
CA LYS A 365 -29.54 12.29 -1.17
C LYS A 365 -29.27 12.91 0.21
N LEU A 366 -28.23 12.46 0.92
CA LEU A 366 -28.06 12.64 2.37
C LEU A 366 -26.79 13.40 2.79
N LEU A 367 -26.02 13.95 1.84
CA LEU A 367 -24.74 14.63 2.10
C LEU A 367 -24.66 16.03 1.48
N LEU A 368 -25.77 16.50 0.90
CA LEU A 368 -25.82 17.84 0.31
C LEU A 368 -26.29 18.84 1.38
N PRO A 369 -25.61 19.99 1.54
CA PRO A 369 -26.06 21.02 2.46
C PRO A 369 -27.52 21.41 2.27
N ASN A 370 -28.16 21.80 3.37
CA ASN A 370 -29.59 22.10 3.45
C ASN A 370 -29.88 23.62 3.48
N ASN A 371 -28.84 24.47 3.51
CA ASN A 371 -29.00 25.92 3.40
C ASN A 371 -28.04 26.52 2.34
N VAL A 372 -28.29 27.77 1.96
CA VAL A 372 -27.58 28.50 0.90
C VAL A 372 -26.11 28.76 1.25
N GLU A 373 -25.84 29.23 2.47
CA GLU A 373 -24.50 29.61 2.93
C GLU A 373 -23.54 28.41 2.89
N ASP A 374 -23.97 27.29 3.44
CA ASP A 374 -23.24 26.02 3.44
C ASP A 374 -22.93 25.54 2.01
N ALA A 375 -23.92 25.65 1.11
CA ALA A 375 -23.80 25.20 -0.27
C ALA A 375 -22.76 26.01 -1.04
N LEU A 376 -22.76 27.33 -0.88
CA LEU A 376 -21.77 28.21 -1.51
C LEU A 376 -20.38 28.04 -0.88
N SER A 377 -20.31 27.97 0.45
CA SER A 377 -19.07 27.74 1.22
C SER A 377 -18.38 26.41 0.86
N LEU A 378 -19.17 25.34 0.68
CA LEU A 378 -18.67 24.05 0.19
C LEU A 378 -18.08 24.17 -1.23
N LEU A 379 -18.79 24.83 -2.16
CA LEU A 379 -18.31 25.00 -3.53
C LEU A 379 -17.04 25.87 -3.59
N ASP A 380 -16.95 26.94 -2.80
CA ASP A 380 -15.78 27.80 -2.71
C ASP A 380 -14.58 27.06 -2.10
N SER A 381 -14.80 26.29 -1.03
CA SER A 381 -13.78 25.42 -0.44
C SER A 381 -13.26 24.40 -1.45
N LEU A 382 -14.15 23.82 -2.27
CA LEU A 382 -13.78 22.87 -3.33
C LEU A 382 -13.01 23.53 -4.48
N LEU A 383 -13.32 24.77 -4.86
CA LEU A 383 -12.53 25.55 -5.82
C LEU A 383 -11.12 25.83 -5.27
N ALA A 384 -11.03 26.32 -4.03
CA ALA A 384 -9.76 26.69 -3.39
C ALA A 384 -8.78 25.52 -3.26
N VAL A 385 -9.28 24.29 -3.06
CA VAL A 385 -8.48 23.06 -2.98
C VAL A 385 -8.33 22.36 -4.34
N GLY A 386 -8.77 23.01 -5.42
CA GLY A 386 -8.59 22.58 -6.81
C GLY A 386 -9.42 21.39 -7.25
N GLN A 387 -10.55 21.12 -6.60
CA GLN A 387 -11.56 20.14 -6.99
C GLN A 387 -12.57 20.73 -7.99
N VAL A 388 -12.08 21.38 -9.05
CA VAL A 388 -12.90 22.16 -9.99
C VAL A 388 -13.92 21.28 -10.73
N GLU A 389 -13.55 20.04 -11.07
CA GLU A 389 -14.42 19.03 -11.68
C GLU A 389 -15.52 18.54 -10.73
N LEU A 390 -15.34 18.69 -9.41
CA LEU A 390 -16.36 18.38 -8.42
C LEU A 390 -17.37 19.53 -8.35
N VAL A 391 -16.89 20.78 -8.35
CA VAL A 391 -17.72 22.00 -8.36
C VAL A 391 -18.63 22.06 -9.59
N GLU A 392 -18.07 21.86 -10.79
CA GLU A 392 -18.80 21.87 -12.07
C GLU A 392 -19.98 20.87 -12.10
N ARG A 393 -19.80 19.69 -11.50
CA ARG A 393 -20.84 18.64 -11.43
C ARG A 393 -21.78 18.73 -10.22
N LEU A 394 -21.36 19.42 -9.15
CA LEU A 394 -22.10 19.52 -7.89
C LEU A 394 -23.01 20.74 -7.85
N ALA A 395 -22.51 21.89 -8.30
CA ALA A 395 -23.21 23.16 -8.19
C ALA A 395 -24.60 23.17 -8.88
N PRO A 396 -24.80 22.63 -10.10
CA PRO A 396 -26.15 22.55 -10.70
C PRO A 396 -27.16 21.71 -9.89
N ARG A 397 -26.66 20.78 -9.04
CA ARG A 397 -27.51 19.96 -8.17
C ARG A 397 -27.87 20.67 -6.88
N LEU A 398 -26.96 21.51 -6.37
CA LEU A 398 -27.23 22.39 -5.24
C LEU A 398 -28.23 23.48 -5.65
N ALA A 399 -28.06 24.09 -6.82
CA ALA A 399 -29.04 25.00 -7.44
C ALA A 399 -30.45 24.39 -7.52
N PHE A 400 -30.56 23.15 -8.00
CA PHE A 400 -31.85 22.45 -8.08
C PHE A 400 -32.46 22.09 -6.70
N ARG A 401 -31.62 21.80 -5.70
CA ARG A 401 -32.07 21.45 -4.33
C ARG A 401 -32.43 22.69 -3.50
N LEU A 402 -31.75 23.80 -3.74
CA LEU A 402 -31.84 25.07 -3.02
C LEU A 402 -32.01 26.19 -4.05
N PRO A 403 -33.24 26.48 -4.50
CA PRO A 403 -33.50 27.50 -5.53
C PRO A 403 -32.96 28.89 -5.14
N GLU A 404 -32.92 29.21 -3.86
CA GLU A 404 -32.35 30.44 -3.30
C GLU A 404 -30.83 30.54 -3.51
N ALA A 405 -30.15 29.40 -3.67
CA ALA A 405 -28.73 29.30 -3.99
C ALA A 405 -28.45 29.25 -5.50
N SER A 406 -29.48 29.19 -6.37
CA SER A 406 -29.31 28.88 -7.80
C SER A 406 -28.31 29.79 -8.50
N LEU A 407 -28.45 31.12 -8.33
CA LEU A 407 -27.55 32.10 -8.93
C LEU A 407 -26.08 31.88 -8.50
N GLY A 408 -25.81 31.83 -7.20
CA GLY A 408 -24.45 31.65 -6.69
C GLY A 408 -23.84 30.28 -7.03
N CYS A 409 -24.67 29.24 -7.16
CA CYS A 409 -24.24 27.93 -7.64
C CYS A 409 -23.94 27.94 -9.15
N GLU A 410 -24.81 28.54 -9.97
CA GLU A 410 -24.62 28.67 -11.42
C GLU A 410 -23.36 29.46 -11.76
N GLU A 411 -23.10 30.57 -11.05
CA GLU A 411 -21.86 31.36 -11.20
C GLU A 411 -20.61 30.49 -10.99
N ARG A 412 -20.60 29.69 -9.92
CA ARG A 412 -19.49 28.77 -9.57
C ARG A 412 -19.38 27.61 -10.54
N ALA A 413 -20.50 27.04 -11.00
CA ALA A 413 -20.55 26.02 -12.03
C ALA A 413 -19.95 26.52 -13.35
N GLN A 414 -20.35 27.71 -13.79
CA GLN A 414 -19.84 28.34 -15.01
C GLN A 414 -18.37 28.74 -14.87
N ALA A 415 -17.94 29.24 -13.71
CA ALA A 415 -16.54 29.56 -13.44
C ALA A 415 -15.67 28.29 -13.52
N ALA A 416 -16.10 27.21 -12.88
CA ALA A 416 -15.45 25.90 -12.95
C ALA A 416 -15.39 25.36 -14.39
N ALA A 417 -16.50 25.40 -15.14
CA ALA A 417 -16.55 24.97 -16.54
C ALA A 417 -15.65 25.81 -17.46
N ARG A 418 -15.58 27.14 -17.26
CA ARG A 418 -14.66 28.03 -17.98
C ARG A 418 -13.20 27.68 -17.68
N PHE A 419 -12.86 27.46 -16.40
CA PHE A 419 -11.52 27.05 -15.98
C PHE A 419 -11.10 25.74 -16.63
N LEU A 420 -11.96 24.72 -16.61
CA LEU A 420 -11.68 23.39 -17.17
C LEU A 420 -11.44 23.45 -18.68
N ARG A 421 -12.30 24.13 -19.45
CA ARG A 421 -12.09 24.31 -20.90
C ARG A 421 -10.78 25.05 -21.21
N PHE A 422 -10.47 26.10 -20.46
CA PHE A 422 -9.21 26.82 -20.63
C PHE A 422 -7.98 25.95 -20.32
N SER A 423 -8.05 25.13 -19.27
CA SER A 423 -7.03 24.15 -18.92
C SER A 423 -6.82 23.11 -20.03
N ASP A 424 -7.91 22.49 -20.51
CA ASP A 424 -7.87 21.50 -21.59
C ASP A 424 -7.30 22.09 -22.88
N ALA A 425 -7.79 23.28 -23.28
CA ALA A 425 -7.31 23.97 -24.48
C ALA A 425 -5.85 24.42 -24.36
N MET A 426 -5.36 24.78 -23.16
CA MET A 426 -3.94 25.02 -22.90
C MET A 426 -3.12 23.74 -23.13
N LEU A 427 -3.57 22.60 -22.61
CA LEU A 427 -2.86 21.32 -22.76
C LEU A 427 -2.87 20.84 -24.23
N GLN A 428 -3.97 21.06 -24.95
CA GLN A 428 -4.06 20.82 -26.40
C GLN A 428 -3.14 21.75 -27.21
N LEU A 429 -3.06 23.04 -26.87
CA LEU A 429 -2.13 23.98 -27.49
C LEU A 429 -0.67 23.54 -27.29
N LEU A 430 -0.29 23.18 -26.06
CA LEU A 430 1.06 22.68 -25.77
C LEU A 430 1.34 21.34 -26.50
N SER A 431 0.32 20.52 -26.71
CA SER A 431 0.45 19.24 -27.42
C SER A 431 0.60 19.43 -28.92
N SER A 432 -0.11 20.38 -29.54
CA SER A 432 0.05 20.68 -30.98
C SER A 432 1.41 21.34 -31.31
N VAL A 433 1.97 22.15 -30.40
CA VAL A 433 3.37 22.65 -30.46
C VAL A 433 4.39 21.50 -30.56
N ARG A 434 4.07 20.32 -30.02
CA ARG A 434 4.95 19.14 -30.09
C ARG A 434 4.96 18.51 -31.48
N GLU A 435 3.84 18.49 -32.18
CA GLU A 435 3.63 17.62 -33.34
C GLU A 435 3.78 18.32 -34.70
N GLN A 436 3.19 19.50 -34.88
CA GLN A 436 2.93 20.04 -36.22
C GLN A 436 3.58 21.41 -36.49
N ASP A 437 3.88 22.20 -35.46
CA ASP A 437 4.22 23.62 -35.62
C ASP A 437 5.74 23.86 -35.38
N GLY A 438 6.54 23.64 -36.44
CA GLY A 438 7.99 23.89 -36.40
C GLY A 438 8.34 25.34 -36.05
N ASP A 439 7.51 26.27 -36.53
CA ASP A 439 7.61 27.71 -36.34
C ASP A 439 7.47 28.09 -34.83
N LEU A 440 6.60 27.41 -34.07
CA LEU A 440 6.51 27.62 -32.61
C LEU A 440 7.74 27.15 -31.83
N ARG A 441 8.47 26.13 -32.31
CA ARG A 441 9.72 25.71 -31.67
C ARG A 441 10.82 26.78 -31.82
N GLU A 442 10.78 27.54 -32.90
CA GLU A 442 11.67 28.69 -33.12
C GLU A 442 11.20 29.91 -32.30
N ARG A 443 9.91 30.29 -32.41
CA ARG A 443 9.32 31.45 -31.71
C ARG A 443 9.32 31.34 -30.17
N GLY A 444 9.36 30.11 -29.63
CA GLY A 444 9.66 29.84 -28.22
C GLY A 444 8.58 30.26 -27.19
N LEU A 445 8.97 30.27 -25.91
CA LEU A 445 8.05 30.41 -24.77
C LEU A 445 7.18 31.67 -24.84
N LYS A 446 7.72 32.82 -25.28
CA LYS A 446 6.95 34.06 -25.41
C LYS A 446 5.78 33.94 -26.40
N ALA A 447 5.94 33.21 -27.50
CA ALA A 447 4.88 33.02 -28.49
C ALA A 447 3.79 32.07 -27.98
N VAL A 448 4.15 31.02 -27.24
CA VAL A 448 3.18 30.17 -26.55
C VAL A 448 2.38 30.98 -25.53
N VAL A 449 3.05 31.79 -24.71
CA VAL A 449 2.38 32.69 -23.74
C VAL A 449 1.46 33.70 -24.42
N GLN A 450 1.83 34.25 -25.58
CA GLN A 450 0.93 35.13 -26.35
C GLN A 450 -0.27 34.39 -26.96
N ARG A 451 -0.13 33.12 -27.38
CA ARG A 451 -1.27 32.28 -27.77
C ARG A 451 -2.17 31.96 -26.56
N LEU A 452 -1.60 31.66 -25.38
CA LEU A 452 -2.35 31.47 -24.14
C LEU A 452 -3.11 32.74 -23.71
N ARG A 453 -2.55 33.92 -23.99
CA ARG A 453 -3.24 35.21 -23.76
C ARG A 453 -4.50 35.33 -24.61
N VAL A 454 -4.42 35.02 -25.90
CA VAL A 454 -5.59 34.99 -26.80
C VAL A 454 -6.60 33.93 -26.35
N LEU A 455 -6.12 32.73 -26.00
CA LEU A 455 -6.97 31.64 -25.52
C LEU A 455 -7.71 31.99 -24.22
N SER A 456 -7.06 32.68 -23.27
CA SER A 456 -7.71 33.11 -22.02
C SER A 456 -8.85 34.09 -22.28
N LYS A 457 -8.69 35.02 -23.22
CA LYS A 457 -9.75 35.94 -23.61
C LYS A 457 -10.94 35.21 -24.26
N ALA A 458 -10.67 34.16 -25.03
CA ALA A 458 -11.70 33.34 -25.66
C ALA A 458 -12.48 32.48 -24.64
N GLU A 459 -11.79 31.72 -23.79
CA GLU A 459 -12.44 30.76 -22.88
C GLU A 459 -12.95 31.37 -21.57
N LEU A 460 -12.25 32.39 -21.05
CA LEU A 460 -12.52 33.01 -19.73
C LEU A 460 -13.14 34.41 -19.85
N GLY A 461 -13.23 34.97 -21.06
CA GLY A 461 -13.71 36.35 -21.29
C GLY A 461 -12.75 37.45 -20.83
N ARG A 462 -11.57 37.11 -20.29
CA ARG A 462 -10.59 38.06 -19.74
C ARG A 462 -9.15 37.59 -19.94
N ASP A 463 -8.21 38.53 -19.93
CA ASP A 463 -6.78 38.24 -19.94
C ASP A 463 -6.34 37.76 -18.54
N VAL A 464 -6.17 36.45 -18.34
CA VAL A 464 -5.58 35.93 -17.09
C VAL A 464 -4.07 35.74 -17.19
N VAL A 465 -3.47 35.94 -18.37
CA VAL A 465 -2.02 35.83 -18.54
C VAL A 465 -1.32 37.06 -17.96
N GLY A 466 -1.96 38.24 -18.00
CA GLY A 466 -1.45 39.46 -17.39
C GLY A 466 -0.09 39.86 -17.96
N GLU A 467 0.80 40.42 -17.15
CA GLU A 467 2.21 40.66 -17.52
C GLU A 467 3.12 39.60 -16.86
N PRO A 468 3.46 38.51 -17.59
CA PRO A 468 4.10 37.34 -17.01
C PRO A 468 5.58 37.56 -16.67
N ARG A 469 5.98 37.21 -15.44
CA ARG A 469 7.39 37.19 -15.01
C ARG A 469 8.10 35.97 -15.60
N PHE A 470 9.11 36.22 -16.45
CA PHE A 470 9.93 35.16 -17.04
C PHE A 470 11.23 34.96 -16.26
N LEU A 471 11.50 33.72 -15.85
CA LEU A 471 12.79 33.29 -15.32
C LEU A 471 13.65 32.75 -16.46
N ARG A 472 14.94 33.11 -16.49
CA ARG A 472 15.88 32.69 -17.52
C ARG A 472 17.13 32.14 -16.88
N PHE A 473 17.44 30.87 -17.17
CA PHE A 473 18.60 30.17 -16.64
C PHE A 473 19.49 29.79 -17.81
N PRO A 474 20.71 30.34 -17.91
CA PRO A 474 21.68 29.95 -18.93
C PRO A 474 21.82 28.42 -18.97
N PHE A 475 21.80 27.86 -20.18
CA PHE A 475 21.83 26.41 -20.47
C PHE A 475 20.60 25.60 -19.99
N ALA A 476 20.06 25.86 -18.79
CA ALA A 476 18.93 25.10 -18.25
C ALA A 476 17.58 25.45 -18.93
N GLY A 477 17.29 26.72 -19.25
CA GLY A 477 16.07 27.05 -20.00
C GLY A 477 15.46 28.44 -19.75
N SER A 478 14.18 28.55 -20.08
CA SER A 478 13.34 29.71 -19.73
C SER A 478 11.99 29.24 -19.22
N PHE A 479 11.51 29.84 -18.15
CA PHE A 479 10.29 29.45 -17.46
C PHE A 479 9.41 30.66 -17.21
N LEU A 480 8.11 30.43 -17.11
CA LEU A 480 7.20 31.29 -16.40
C LEU A 480 7.46 31.08 -14.90
N ASP A 481 7.56 32.15 -14.13
CA ASP A 481 7.70 32.07 -12.68
C ASP A 481 6.42 31.48 -12.04
N PRO A 482 6.46 30.29 -11.41
CA PRO A 482 5.24 29.62 -10.93
C PRO A 482 4.56 30.31 -9.73
N PHE A 483 5.22 31.28 -9.09
CA PHE A 483 4.63 32.14 -8.05
C PHE A 483 4.47 33.59 -8.51
N GLY A 484 4.59 33.83 -9.82
CA GLY A 484 4.46 35.15 -10.43
C GLY A 484 3.00 35.57 -10.67
N PRO A 485 2.78 36.86 -11.00
CA PRO A 485 1.46 37.37 -11.34
C PRO A 485 0.94 36.78 -12.67
N GLY A 486 -0.36 36.92 -12.90
CA GLY A 486 -1.01 36.48 -14.13
C GLY A 486 -1.32 34.98 -14.10
N LEU A 487 -0.93 34.26 -15.16
CA LEU A 487 -1.35 32.87 -15.38
C LEU A 487 -1.08 31.92 -14.18
N PRO A 488 0.09 31.95 -13.51
CA PRO A 488 0.37 31.06 -12.38
C PRO A 488 -0.50 31.38 -11.16
N ALA A 489 -0.67 32.67 -10.85
CA ALA A 489 -1.58 33.13 -9.80
C ALA A 489 -3.03 32.68 -10.06
N TYR A 490 -3.52 32.80 -11.31
CA TYR A 490 -4.85 32.32 -11.69
C TYR A 490 -5.04 30.81 -11.47
N PHE A 491 -4.02 29.98 -11.77
CA PHE A 491 -4.08 28.55 -11.44
C PHE A 491 -4.01 28.32 -9.92
N ALA A 492 -3.22 29.12 -9.17
CA ALA A 492 -3.12 29.03 -7.72
C ALA A 492 -4.41 29.39 -6.98
N GLU A 493 -5.17 30.37 -7.47
CA GLU A 493 -6.53 30.71 -7.01
C GLU A 493 -7.49 29.51 -7.07
N HIS A 494 -7.29 28.61 -8.04
CA HIS A 494 -8.08 27.40 -8.26
C HIS A 494 -7.39 26.15 -7.70
N GLY A 495 -6.55 26.29 -6.67
CA GLY A 495 -5.87 25.16 -6.02
C GLY A 495 -4.98 24.32 -6.95
N ARG A 496 -4.54 24.87 -8.08
CA ARG A 496 -3.63 24.21 -9.04
C ARG A 496 -2.24 24.86 -8.99
N TYR A 497 -1.25 24.08 -9.36
CA TYR A 497 0.12 24.52 -9.58
C TYR A 497 0.43 24.38 -11.07
N LEU A 498 0.95 25.46 -11.67
CA LEU A 498 1.40 25.49 -13.05
C LEU A 498 2.89 25.85 -13.12
N LEU A 499 3.69 24.90 -13.59
CA LEU A 499 5.00 25.19 -14.16
C LEU A 499 4.90 25.17 -15.68
N LEU A 500 5.20 26.29 -16.33
CA LEU A 500 5.28 26.40 -17.80
C LEU A 500 6.69 26.84 -18.20
N GLY A 501 7.33 26.18 -19.16
CA GLY A 501 8.68 26.57 -19.57
C GLY A 501 9.26 25.83 -20.76
N ARG A 502 10.55 26.01 -21.01
CA ARG A 502 11.34 25.43 -22.09
C ARG A 502 12.70 25.00 -21.55
N LEU A 503 12.88 23.70 -21.29
CA LEU A 503 14.15 23.11 -20.85
C LEU A 503 15.15 23.01 -22.01
N MET A 504 16.38 23.50 -21.82
CA MET A 504 17.55 23.34 -22.71
C MET A 504 17.30 23.57 -24.21
N GLY A 505 16.45 24.53 -24.58
CA GLY A 505 16.11 24.78 -25.98
C GLY A 505 15.20 23.72 -26.63
N GLY A 506 14.70 22.74 -25.87
CA GLY A 506 13.66 21.79 -26.29
C GLY A 506 12.30 22.45 -26.58
N PRO A 507 11.21 21.68 -26.74
CA PRO A 507 9.87 22.27 -26.87
C PRO A 507 9.45 22.98 -25.57
N VAL A 508 8.44 23.85 -25.68
CA VAL A 508 7.73 24.36 -24.50
C VAL A 508 6.90 23.20 -23.92
N GLY A 509 6.99 23.00 -22.61
CA GLY A 509 6.25 21.97 -21.87
C GLY A 509 5.67 22.55 -20.59
N ALA A 510 4.73 21.82 -19.99
CA ALA A 510 4.11 22.20 -18.74
C ALA A 510 3.94 21.02 -17.78
N VAL A 511 3.95 21.35 -16.49
CA VAL A 511 3.48 20.50 -15.40
C VAL A 511 2.28 21.23 -14.79
N LEU A 512 1.10 20.62 -14.93
CA LEU A 512 -0.11 21.07 -14.25
C LEU A 512 -0.49 20.00 -13.22
N GLY A 513 -0.83 20.42 -12.00
CA GLY A 513 -1.34 19.49 -11.00
C GLY A 513 -2.10 20.17 -9.88
N ARG A 514 -2.85 19.39 -9.09
CA ARG A 514 -3.53 19.92 -7.91
C ARG A 514 -2.53 20.14 -6.78
N LYS A 515 -2.54 21.34 -6.21
CA LYS A 515 -1.69 21.74 -5.09
C LYS A 515 -2.29 21.17 -3.80
N LEU A 516 -1.58 20.26 -3.14
CA LEU A 516 -1.97 19.71 -1.84
C LEU A 516 -1.44 20.54 -0.68
N SER A 517 -0.20 21.01 -0.80
CA SER A 517 0.40 21.96 0.14
C SER A 517 1.41 22.82 -0.59
N GLU A 518 1.64 24.00 -0.02
CA GLU A 518 2.76 24.89 -0.36
C GLU A 518 3.33 25.37 0.97
N ARG A 519 4.64 25.25 1.17
CA ARG A 519 5.32 25.78 2.36
C ARG A 519 6.64 26.44 2.01
N ILE A 520 6.99 27.47 2.75
CA ILE A 520 8.36 28.00 2.75
C ILE A 520 9.26 26.96 3.45
N LEU A 521 10.43 26.73 2.86
CA LEU A 521 11.40 25.77 3.35
C LEU A 521 12.18 26.34 4.54
N GLU A 522 11.97 25.76 5.71
CA GLU A 522 12.76 26.06 6.92
C GLU A 522 14.27 25.77 6.70
N PRO A 523 15.18 26.44 7.41
CA PRO A 523 16.61 26.09 7.39
C PRO A 523 16.85 24.67 7.91
N VAL A 524 17.60 23.87 7.14
CA VAL A 524 18.10 22.56 7.59
C VAL A 524 19.62 22.70 7.74
N PRO A 525 20.20 22.46 8.94
CA PRO A 525 21.64 22.59 9.16
C PRO A 525 22.46 21.72 8.21
N GLY A 526 23.39 22.33 7.46
CA GLY A 526 24.17 21.68 6.40
C GLY A 526 23.50 21.61 5.02
N LEU A 527 22.24 22.05 4.91
CA LEU A 527 21.46 22.22 3.67
C LEU A 527 20.81 23.62 3.63
N GLU A 528 21.52 24.64 4.08
CA GLU A 528 21.08 26.03 4.03
C GLU A 528 20.94 26.52 2.58
N LEU A 529 19.83 27.21 2.31
CA LEU A 529 19.47 27.77 1.00
C LEU A 529 19.84 29.26 0.98
N ALA A 530 20.27 29.75 -0.18
CA ALA A 530 20.73 31.13 -0.37
C ALA A 530 19.60 32.17 -0.30
N GLN A 531 18.36 31.72 -0.57
CA GLN A 531 17.17 32.54 -0.75
C GLN A 531 15.92 31.79 -0.24
N GLU A 532 14.85 32.52 0.10
CA GLU A 532 13.54 31.92 0.38
C GLU A 532 13.20 30.94 -0.73
N SER A 533 12.89 29.70 -0.33
CA SER A 533 12.55 28.64 -1.25
C SER A 533 11.31 27.89 -0.80
N ARG A 534 10.59 27.24 -1.71
CA ARG A 534 9.29 26.61 -1.44
C ARG A 534 9.26 25.12 -1.77
N GLU A 535 8.48 24.37 -1.00
CA GLU A 535 8.04 23.02 -1.34
C GLU A 535 6.58 23.08 -1.79
N VAL A 536 6.26 22.37 -2.88
CA VAL A 536 4.89 22.21 -3.38
C VAL A 536 4.54 20.73 -3.51
N LEU A 537 3.66 20.21 -2.66
CA LEU A 537 3.17 18.84 -2.80
C LEU A 537 2.03 18.80 -3.82
N LEU A 538 2.12 17.91 -4.82
CA LEU A 538 1.14 17.80 -5.91
C LEU A 538 0.37 16.48 -5.89
N GLN A 539 -0.85 16.50 -6.42
CA GLN A 539 -1.64 15.31 -6.75
C GLN A 539 -2.26 15.46 -8.15
N TYR A 540 -2.31 14.35 -8.89
CA TYR A 540 -2.75 14.32 -10.30
C TYR A 540 -1.96 15.31 -11.16
N LYS A 541 -0.79 14.87 -11.63
CA LYS A 541 0.01 15.59 -12.62
C LYS A 541 -0.50 15.24 -14.02
N GLU A 542 -0.84 16.27 -14.79
CA GLU A 542 -0.97 16.22 -16.23
C GLU A 542 0.29 16.84 -16.85
N PHE A 543 0.89 16.11 -17.79
CA PHE A 543 2.15 16.47 -18.42
C PHE A 543 1.97 16.66 -19.91
N VAL A 544 2.33 17.85 -20.40
CA VAL A 544 2.68 18.01 -21.81
C VAL A 544 4.21 18.07 -21.87
N SER A 545 4.78 16.91 -22.18
CA SER A 545 6.17 16.54 -21.87
C SER A 545 7.23 17.48 -22.45
N PHE A 546 8.16 17.87 -21.58
CA PHE A 546 9.52 18.20 -21.98
C PHE A 546 10.17 16.94 -22.56
N LYS A 547 10.29 16.85 -23.89
CA LYS A 547 10.67 15.65 -24.68
C LYS A 547 11.97 14.90 -24.29
N ARG A 548 12.75 15.39 -23.32
CA ARG A 548 13.97 14.75 -22.76
C ARG A 548 13.80 14.23 -21.34
N LEU A 549 12.79 14.67 -20.60
CA LEU A 549 12.40 14.09 -19.33
C LEU A 549 11.26 13.11 -19.61
N ASP A 550 11.46 11.83 -19.33
CA ASP A 550 10.34 10.90 -19.19
C ASP A 550 9.64 11.19 -17.86
N VAL A 551 8.83 12.24 -17.88
CA VAL A 551 8.17 12.79 -16.68
C VAL A 551 7.14 11.83 -16.06
N SER A 552 6.82 10.72 -16.72
CA SER A 552 5.88 9.70 -16.24
C SER A 552 6.32 9.02 -14.92
N GLY A 553 7.62 9.08 -14.58
CA GLY A 553 8.18 8.57 -13.33
C GLY A 553 8.71 9.63 -12.35
N VAL A 554 8.57 10.93 -12.63
CA VAL A 554 9.26 11.99 -11.88
C VAL A 554 8.63 12.25 -10.50
N ALA A 555 9.27 11.69 -9.48
CA ALA A 555 8.89 11.77 -8.07
C ALA A 555 8.92 13.23 -7.57
N GLY A 556 10.02 13.96 -7.79
CA GLY A 556 10.10 15.40 -7.54
C GLY A 556 10.85 16.16 -8.64
N LEU A 557 10.86 17.48 -8.56
CA LEU A 557 11.68 18.33 -9.43
C LEU A 557 11.98 19.68 -8.77
N ALA A 558 13.26 19.96 -8.56
CA ALA A 558 13.79 21.24 -8.12
C ALA A 558 14.03 22.24 -9.26
N ILE A 559 13.60 23.49 -9.06
CA ILE A 559 13.73 24.60 -10.00
C ILE A 559 14.01 25.89 -9.22
N TRP A 560 15.25 26.35 -9.26
CA TRP A 560 15.70 27.68 -8.80
C TRP A 560 15.49 28.01 -7.30
N ASN A 561 14.24 28.24 -6.89
CA ASN A 561 13.82 28.60 -5.55
C ASN A 561 12.64 27.75 -5.06
N HIS A 562 12.31 26.64 -5.73
CA HIS A 562 11.29 25.73 -5.22
C HIS A 562 11.49 24.33 -5.77
N TYR A 563 10.91 23.35 -5.10
CA TYR A 563 10.69 22.04 -5.70
C TYR A 563 9.23 21.63 -5.56
N PHE A 564 8.80 20.68 -6.38
CA PHE A 564 7.54 19.99 -6.17
C PHE A 564 7.73 18.47 -6.07
N VAL A 565 6.78 17.79 -5.43
CA VAL A 565 6.78 16.31 -5.28
C VAL A 565 5.43 15.72 -5.72
N ASP A 566 5.39 14.60 -6.44
CA ASP A 566 4.14 13.85 -6.69
C ASP A 566 3.79 13.03 -5.45
N GLY A 567 2.76 13.47 -4.72
CA GLY A 567 2.22 12.69 -3.63
C GLY A 567 1.74 11.29 -4.07
N ARG A 568 1.34 11.08 -5.34
CA ARG A 568 0.92 9.75 -5.83
C ARG A 568 2.10 8.80 -5.96
N ILE A 569 3.24 9.27 -6.50
CA ILE A 569 4.45 8.46 -6.62
C ILE A 569 5.00 8.15 -5.23
N ALA A 570 5.03 9.16 -4.35
CA ALA A 570 5.41 8.97 -2.95
C ALA A 570 4.51 7.97 -2.21
N ARG A 571 3.18 8.04 -2.36
CA ARG A 571 2.25 7.04 -1.79
C ARG A 571 2.45 5.64 -2.35
N ARG A 572 2.57 5.51 -3.67
CA ARG A 572 2.84 4.21 -4.32
C ARG A 572 4.13 3.62 -3.75
N TRP A 573 5.20 4.41 -3.67
CA TRP A 573 6.48 3.97 -3.15
C TRP A 573 6.40 3.63 -1.65
N ALA A 574 5.76 4.45 -0.82
CA ALA A 574 5.57 4.16 0.61
C ALA A 574 4.78 2.86 0.85
N LYS A 575 3.71 2.64 0.08
CA LYS A 575 2.94 1.40 0.11
C LYS A 575 3.79 0.20 -0.30
N GLU A 576 4.50 0.28 -1.43
CA GLU A 576 5.39 -0.77 -1.88
C GLU A 576 6.51 -1.05 -0.86
N ALA A 577 7.12 -0.02 -0.29
CA ALA A 577 8.16 -0.13 0.71
C ALA A 577 7.67 -0.85 1.98
N SER A 578 6.49 -0.45 2.48
CA SER A 578 5.83 -1.11 3.62
C SER A 578 5.46 -2.56 3.31
N GLN A 579 5.02 -2.87 2.08
CA GLN A 579 4.68 -4.23 1.65
C GLN A 579 5.91 -5.12 1.47
N ARG A 580 7.01 -4.59 0.90
CA ARG A 580 8.28 -5.31 0.71
C ARG A 580 8.92 -5.66 2.05
N GLY A 581 9.00 -4.70 2.99
CA GLY A 581 9.49 -4.94 4.35
C GLY A 581 8.68 -6.03 5.06
N ALA A 582 7.34 -5.95 5.00
CA ALA A 582 6.47 -6.88 5.71
C ALA A 582 6.55 -8.29 5.10
N SER A 583 6.64 -8.38 3.77
CA SER A 583 6.85 -9.64 3.05
C SER A 583 8.19 -10.28 3.40
N TYR A 584 9.25 -9.48 3.55
CA TYR A 584 10.57 -9.97 3.95
C TYR A 584 10.61 -10.42 5.42
N GLY A 585 9.92 -9.72 6.33
CA GLY A 585 9.82 -10.13 7.74
C GLY A 585 9.16 -11.50 7.91
N LYS A 586 8.10 -11.77 7.16
CA LYS A 586 7.46 -13.10 7.09
C LYS A 586 8.45 -14.19 6.64
N LEU A 587 9.25 -13.91 5.61
CA LEU A 587 10.29 -14.84 5.13
C LEU A 587 11.40 -15.06 6.18
N ALA A 588 11.76 -14.02 6.94
CA ALA A 588 12.76 -14.09 8.01
C ALA A 588 12.29 -14.93 9.21
N GLU A 589 11.06 -14.70 9.69
CA GLU A 589 10.42 -15.47 10.77
C GLU A 589 10.26 -16.95 10.41
N GLU A 590 9.96 -17.25 9.15
CA GLU A 590 9.84 -18.63 8.67
C GLU A 590 11.16 -19.39 8.56
N GLY A 591 12.30 -18.69 8.50
CA GLY A 591 13.58 -19.31 8.18
C GLY A 591 14.81 -18.64 8.77
N PRO A 592 15.05 -18.71 10.10
CA PRO A 592 16.35 -18.37 10.68
C PRO A 592 17.51 -19.19 10.07
N ALA A 593 17.26 -20.42 9.60
CA ALA A 593 18.26 -21.21 8.88
C ALA A 593 18.52 -20.76 7.43
N LEU A 594 17.63 -19.94 6.86
CA LEU A 594 17.79 -19.32 5.53
C LEU A 594 18.38 -17.91 5.61
N LEU A 595 18.34 -17.24 6.78
CA LEU A 595 18.58 -15.80 6.92
C LEU A 595 19.41 -15.40 8.16
N GLY A 596 19.81 -16.37 8.99
CA GLY A 596 20.58 -16.14 10.22
C GLY A 596 22.04 -15.75 9.99
N PRO A 597 22.75 -15.26 11.02
CA PRO A 597 24.15 -14.83 10.92
C PRO A 597 25.09 -15.97 10.49
N ASP A 598 24.75 -17.21 10.86
CA ASP A 598 25.49 -18.42 10.48
C ASP A 598 24.99 -19.06 9.18
N CYS A 599 24.11 -18.40 8.40
CA CYS A 599 23.70 -18.91 7.10
C CYS A 599 24.93 -18.80 6.14
N PRO A 600 25.55 -19.93 5.74
CA PRO A 600 26.85 -19.90 5.08
C PRO A 600 26.66 -19.45 3.63
N ALA A 601 26.75 -18.14 3.42
CA ALA A 601 26.38 -17.46 2.19
C ALA A 601 24.96 -17.84 1.71
N LEU A 602 23.95 -17.09 2.18
CA LEU A 602 22.97 -16.59 1.21
C LEU A 602 23.78 -15.95 0.09
N CYS A 603 23.86 -16.63 -1.04
CA CYS A 603 24.93 -16.38 -1.99
C CYS A 603 24.95 -14.90 -2.34
N TYR A 604 26.09 -14.22 -2.17
CA TYR A 604 26.18 -12.80 -2.50
C TYR A 604 25.82 -12.54 -3.98
N GLU A 605 25.87 -13.59 -4.81
CA GLU A 605 25.35 -13.71 -6.19
C GLU A 605 23.81 -13.57 -6.34
N GLN A 606 23.03 -13.49 -5.25
CA GLN A 606 21.60 -13.14 -5.27
C GLN A 606 21.35 -11.73 -4.69
N PRO A 607 21.78 -10.65 -5.38
CA PRO A 607 21.62 -9.26 -4.93
C PRO A 607 20.16 -8.76 -4.98
N CYS A 608 19.16 -9.63 -5.14
CA CYS A 608 17.81 -9.30 -5.55
C CYS A 608 16.87 -8.79 -4.44
N GLN A 609 17.27 -8.81 -3.16
CA GLN A 609 16.42 -8.45 -2.01
C GLN A 609 17.07 -7.52 -0.97
N VAL A 610 18.16 -6.83 -1.31
CA VAL A 610 18.87 -5.92 -0.37
C VAL A 610 17.95 -4.79 0.13
N ASP A 611 17.23 -4.15 -0.80
CA ASP A 611 16.25 -3.11 -0.51
C ASP A 611 15.14 -3.62 0.42
N TRP A 612 14.71 -4.88 0.24
CA TRP A 612 13.70 -5.51 1.11
C TRP A 612 14.25 -5.75 2.52
N ARG A 613 15.50 -6.18 2.64
CA ARG A 613 16.19 -6.41 3.93
C ARG A 613 16.32 -5.13 4.75
N MET A 614 16.65 -4.01 4.10
CA MET A 614 16.72 -2.69 4.75
C MET A 614 15.33 -2.20 5.21
N LEU A 615 14.32 -2.34 4.35
CA LEU A 615 12.93 -2.02 4.68
C LEU A 615 12.36 -2.91 5.80
N TRP A 616 12.82 -4.15 5.92
CA TRP A 616 12.48 -5.02 7.04
C TRP A 616 13.19 -4.62 8.33
N ARG A 617 14.50 -4.32 8.31
CA ARG A 617 15.21 -3.79 9.50
C ARG A 617 14.51 -2.55 10.06
N LEU A 618 14.11 -1.65 9.16
CA LEU A 618 13.31 -0.48 9.52
C LEU A 618 12.00 -0.85 10.26
N GLN A 619 11.31 -1.91 9.81
CA GLN A 619 10.12 -2.48 10.47
C GLN A 619 10.38 -3.27 11.75
N GLN A 620 11.64 -3.59 12.07
CA GLN A 620 12.02 -4.15 13.37
C GLN A 620 12.33 -3.06 14.40
N GLU A 621 12.87 -1.92 13.96
CA GLU A 621 13.17 -0.76 14.81
C GLU A 621 11.89 -0.04 15.28
N GLU A 622 10.86 0.05 14.43
CA GLU A 622 9.57 0.64 14.77
C GLU A 622 8.43 -0.02 13.98
N ALA A 623 7.21 -0.02 14.54
CA ALA A 623 6.01 -0.39 13.79
C ALA A 623 5.67 0.68 12.73
N TRP A 624 6.11 0.43 11.48
CA TRP A 624 5.77 1.23 10.30
C TRP A 624 4.50 0.73 9.63
N ASP A 625 3.52 1.62 9.51
CA ASP A 625 2.42 1.47 8.55
C ASP A 625 2.68 2.33 7.30
N GLU A 626 1.80 2.20 6.29
CA GLU A 626 1.84 2.99 5.05
C GLU A 626 1.85 4.50 5.32
N GLN A 627 1.26 4.96 6.43
CA GLN A 627 1.12 6.36 6.79
C GLN A 627 2.44 6.96 7.31
N LYS A 628 3.08 6.30 8.27
CA LYS A 628 4.43 6.70 8.72
C LYS A 628 5.44 6.60 7.57
N MET A 629 5.37 5.51 6.80
CA MET A 629 6.26 5.29 5.64
C MET A 629 6.09 6.41 4.59
N LEU A 630 4.88 6.91 4.37
CA LEU A 630 4.63 8.06 3.48
C LEU A 630 5.29 9.35 3.99
N GLY A 631 5.23 9.60 5.30
CA GLY A 631 5.91 10.75 5.91
C GLY A 631 7.42 10.71 5.66
N GLU A 632 8.05 9.54 5.84
CA GLU A 632 9.48 9.37 5.60
C GLU A 632 9.87 9.40 4.12
N VAL A 633 9.10 8.76 3.24
CA VAL A 633 9.34 8.83 1.79
C VAL A 633 9.28 10.27 1.30
N LEU A 634 8.33 11.07 1.78
CA LEU A 634 8.25 12.48 1.39
C LEU A 634 9.32 13.36 2.03
N ARG A 635 9.79 13.01 3.22
CA ARG A 635 10.96 13.68 3.82
C ARG A 635 12.25 13.36 3.05
N LEU A 636 12.44 12.11 2.63
CA LEU A 636 13.56 11.69 1.78
C LEU A 636 13.53 12.46 0.46
N LEU A 637 12.40 12.41 -0.27
CA LEU A 637 12.23 13.15 -1.52
C LEU A 637 12.42 14.66 -1.33
N GLY A 638 11.87 15.24 -0.27
CA GLY A 638 12.04 16.67 0.02
C GLY A 638 13.49 17.06 0.33
N LEU A 639 14.28 16.20 0.99
CA LEU A 639 15.71 16.43 1.21
C LEU A 639 16.54 16.27 -0.08
N HIS A 640 16.19 15.28 -0.92
CA HIS A 640 16.79 15.08 -2.24
C HIS A 640 16.57 16.32 -3.13
N GLU A 641 15.32 16.76 -3.30
CA GLU A 641 15.01 17.96 -4.09
C GLU A 641 15.56 19.25 -3.48
N ARG A 642 15.63 19.34 -2.15
CA ARG A 642 16.31 20.45 -1.47
C ARG A 642 17.79 20.51 -1.81
N ALA A 643 18.48 19.36 -1.89
CA ALA A 643 19.89 19.33 -2.24
C ALA A 643 20.14 19.78 -3.68
N HIS A 644 19.25 19.43 -4.62
CA HIS A 644 19.24 20.03 -5.97
C HIS A 644 19.09 21.56 -5.94
N LEU A 645 18.28 22.12 -5.02
CA LEU A 645 18.23 23.58 -4.81
C LEU A 645 19.54 24.16 -4.22
N VAL A 646 20.21 23.45 -3.31
CA VAL A 646 21.51 23.86 -2.76
C VAL A 646 22.57 23.92 -3.88
N ASP A 647 22.70 22.87 -4.69
CA ASP A 647 23.62 22.88 -5.83
C ASP A 647 23.23 23.96 -6.86
N ALA A 648 21.94 24.08 -7.21
CA ALA A 648 21.48 25.12 -8.13
C ALA A 648 21.84 26.54 -7.64
N GLN A 649 21.67 26.84 -6.35
CA GLN A 649 21.98 28.16 -5.76
C GLN A 649 23.49 28.34 -5.51
N GLY A 650 24.25 27.25 -5.32
CA GLY A 650 25.70 27.26 -5.17
C GLY A 650 26.48 27.42 -6.49
N HIS A 651 25.87 27.04 -7.62
CA HIS A 651 26.47 27.02 -8.96
C HIS A 651 25.83 28.02 -9.96
N LEU A 652 24.63 28.55 -9.70
CA LEU A 652 23.99 29.57 -10.54
C LEU A 652 23.97 30.96 -9.87
N PRO A 653 23.98 32.05 -10.65
CA PRO A 653 24.25 32.10 -12.08
C PRO A 653 25.71 31.74 -12.38
N VAL A 654 25.94 30.99 -13.48
CA VAL A 654 27.27 30.48 -13.87
C VAL A 654 28.32 31.59 -13.99
N THR A 655 27.91 32.81 -14.38
CA THR A 655 28.80 33.97 -14.48
C THR A 655 29.42 34.41 -13.16
N GLN A 656 28.73 34.18 -12.03
CA GLN A 656 29.23 34.52 -10.68
C GLN A 656 29.96 33.33 -10.04
N ASN A 657 29.61 32.10 -10.43
CA ASN A 657 30.14 30.86 -9.87
C ASN A 657 31.02 30.07 -10.88
N LEU A 658 31.63 30.76 -11.85
CA LEU A 658 32.26 30.15 -13.04
C LEU A 658 33.23 29.02 -12.70
N TRP A 659 34.14 29.24 -11.75
CA TRP A 659 35.12 28.23 -11.33
C TRP A 659 34.49 27.03 -10.63
N ARG A 660 33.37 27.20 -9.91
CA ARG A 660 32.64 26.09 -9.28
C ARG A 660 31.88 25.28 -10.32
N ALA A 661 31.18 25.95 -11.23
CA ALA A 661 30.45 25.30 -12.32
C ALA A 661 31.41 24.57 -13.28
N LEU A 662 32.56 25.17 -13.60
CA LEU A 662 33.61 24.54 -14.40
C LEU A 662 34.27 23.37 -13.66
N GLY A 663 34.56 23.50 -12.36
CA GLY A 663 35.10 22.41 -11.54
C GLY A 663 34.16 21.21 -11.48
N LEU A 664 32.86 21.45 -11.27
CA LEU A 664 31.82 20.41 -11.31
C LEU A 664 31.74 19.74 -12.70
N PHE A 665 31.74 20.52 -13.77
CA PHE A 665 31.68 19.99 -15.15
C PHE A 665 32.96 19.22 -15.56
N LEU A 666 34.12 19.61 -15.03
CA LEU A 666 35.38 18.87 -15.20
C LEU A 666 35.38 17.57 -14.40
N GLY A 667 34.90 17.57 -13.16
CA GLY A 667 34.72 16.37 -12.33
C GLY A 667 33.80 15.34 -13.01
N ALA A 668 32.71 15.83 -13.61
CA ALA A 668 31.79 15.08 -14.46
C ALA A 668 32.36 14.57 -15.79
N GLY A 669 33.67 14.72 -16.03
CA GLY A 669 34.35 14.27 -17.25
C GLY A 669 33.90 15.00 -18.51
N LEU A 670 33.54 16.30 -18.40
CA LEU A 670 33.03 17.13 -19.50
C LEU A 670 31.76 16.57 -20.17
N SER A 671 31.02 15.69 -19.48
CA SER A 671 29.79 15.09 -19.96
C SER A 671 28.57 15.69 -19.27
N PHE A 672 27.54 16.07 -20.04
CA PHE A 672 26.28 16.55 -19.46
C PHE A 672 25.51 15.43 -18.72
N ASP A 673 25.60 14.18 -19.20
CA ASP A 673 25.05 13.01 -18.50
C ASP A 673 25.91 12.60 -17.29
N GLY A 674 27.20 12.93 -17.29
CA GLY A 674 28.05 12.86 -16.10
C GLY A 674 27.60 13.87 -15.06
N LEU A 675 27.46 15.15 -15.46
CA LEU A 675 27.09 16.26 -14.60
C LEU A 675 25.74 16.01 -13.91
N LEU A 676 24.75 15.53 -14.66
CA LEU A 676 23.46 15.19 -14.07
C LEU A 676 23.58 13.98 -13.14
N ALA A 677 24.32 12.92 -13.49
CA ALA A 677 24.53 11.81 -12.58
C ALA A 677 25.25 12.21 -11.28
N ASP A 678 26.20 13.13 -11.33
CA ASP A 678 26.90 13.65 -10.14
C ASP A 678 25.98 14.51 -9.26
N LEU A 679 25.08 15.29 -9.86
CA LEU A 679 24.04 16.02 -9.13
C LEU A 679 23.04 15.05 -8.45
N GLU A 680 22.59 13.99 -9.14
CA GLU A 680 21.74 12.96 -8.51
C GLU A 680 22.48 12.23 -7.37
N MET A 681 23.78 11.94 -7.56
CA MET A 681 24.63 11.35 -6.52
C MET A 681 24.68 12.26 -5.28
N ARG A 682 24.91 13.57 -5.47
CA ARG A 682 24.96 14.57 -4.39
C ARG A 682 23.62 14.71 -3.69
N ALA A 683 22.52 14.78 -4.43
CA ALA A 683 21.18 14.94 -3.89
C ALA A 683 20.78 13.77 -2.98
N GLU A 684 21.02 12.54 -3.42
CA GLU A 684 20.76 11.35 -2.61
C GLU A 684 21.76 11.20 -1.44
N CYS A 685 23.00 11.62 -1.62
CA CYS A 685 24.00 11.66 -0.55
C CYS A 685 23.60 12.65 0.56
N ALA A 686 23.03 13.80 0.20
CA ALA A 686 22.44 14.74 1.13
C ALA A 686 21.19 14.17 1.84
N ALA A 687 20.30 13.51 1.11
CA ALA A 687 19.16 12.80 1.71
C ALA A 687 19.65 11.75 2.75
N LEU A 688 20.75 11.05 2.49
CA LEU A 688 21.37 10.08 3.42
C LEU A 688 22.06 10.76 4.62
N ALA A 689 22.78 11.87 4.39
CA ALA A 689 23.56 12.57 5.41
C ALA A 689 22.71 13.34 6.44
N PHE A 690 21.55 13.84 6.01
CA PHE A 690 20.65 14.71 6.78
C PHE A 690 19.26 14.08 7.04
N GLY A 691 18.92 12.98 6.37
CA GLY A 691 17.70 12.21 6.61
C GLY A 691 17.73 11.46 7.94
N GLY A 692 16.58 11.39 8.60
CA GLY A 692 16.43 10.66 9.87
C GLY A 692 16.27 9.14 9.70
N ASN A 693 15.82 8.68 8.53
CA ASN A 693 15.62 7.26 8.23
C ASN A 693 16.67 6.74 7.23
N VAL A 694 17.80 6.27 7.75
CA VAL A 694 18.91 5.75 6.94
C VAL A 694 18.55 4.45 6.20
N PRO A 695 17.91 3.44 6.82
CA PRO A 695 17.52 2.22 6.10
C PRO A 695 16.66 2.48 4.87
N LEU A 696 15.71 3.42 4.93
CA LEU A 696 14.88 3.80 3.78
C LEU A 696 15.71 4.40 2.64
N THR A 697 16.64 5.31 2.96
CA THR A 697 17.51 5.93 1.94
C THR A 697 18.50 4.92 1.33
N LEU A 698 19.08 4.02 2.13
CA LEU A 698 19.91 2.94 1.60
C LEU A 698 19.11 1.97 0.72
N ALA A 699 17.83 1.70 1.06
CA ALA A 699 16.95 0.89 0.23
C ALA A 699 16.65 1.54 -1.12
N HIS A 700 16.47 2.87 -1.14
CA HIS A 700 16.30 3.66 -2.37
C HIS A 700 17.54 3.58 -3.27
N ILE A 701 18.73 3.79 -2.71
CA ILE A 701 20.03 3.65 -3.40
C ILE A 701 20.18 2.23 -3.99
N ALA A 702 19.88 1.18 -3.21
CA ALA A 702 19.95 -0.20 -3.66
C ALA A 702 18.95 -0.54 -4.79
N GLU A 703 17.74 0.01 -4.74
CA GLU A 703 16.72 -0.17 -5.78
C GLU A 703 17.14 0.43 -7.14
N PHE A 704 17.68 1.65 -7.14
CA PHE A 704 18.18 2.29 -8.36
C PHE A 704 19.44 1.62 -8.90
N HIS A 705 20.34 1.15 -8.02
CA HIS A 705 21.49 0.35 -8.45
C HIS A 705 21.07 -0.99 -9.09
N ARG A 706 20.05 -1.67 -8.55
CA ARG A 706 19.45 -2.86 -9.19
C ARG A 706 18.88 -2.52 -10.58
N GLY A 707 18.32 -1.32 -10.76
CA GLY A 707 17.93 -0.80 -12.06
C GLY A 707 19.12 -0.65 -13.02
N TYR A 708 20.21 -0.02 -12.56
CA TYR A 708 21.44 0.16 -13.33
C TYR A 708 22.03 -1.17 -13.84
N LEU A 709 22.14 -2.17 -12.94
CA LEU A 709 22.61 -3.52 -13.29
C LEU A 709 21.72 -4.24 -14.31
N ARG A 710 20.43 -3.89 -14.38
CA ARG A 710 19.47 -4.38 -15.39
C ARG A 710 19.48 -3.55 -16.68
N GLY A 711 20.45 -2.65 -16.85
CA GLY A 711 20.63 -1.84 -18.04
C GLY A 711 19.88 -0.50 -18.05
N ALA A 712 19.29 -0.07 -16.94
CA ALA A 712 18.68 1.26 -16.85
C ALA A 712 19.76 2.35 -16.90
N ARG A 713 19.89 3.03 -18.04
CA ARG A 713 20.87 4.10 -18.27
C ARG A 713 20.35 5.49 -17.86
N THR A 714 19.59 5.57 -16.76
CA THR A 714 19.14 6.88 -16.24
C THR A 714 20.26 7.55 -15.44
N GLN A 715 20.25 8.88 -15.39
CA GLN A 715 21.23 9.66 -14.63
C GLN A 715 21.14 9.34 -13.13
N HIS A 716 19.92 9.18 -12.59
CA HIS A 716 19.71 8.69 -11.22
C HIS A 716 20.38 7.33 -10.97
N ALA A 717 20.13 6.33 -11.82
CA ALA A 717 20.66 4.99 -11.64
C ALA A 717 22.19 4.94 -11.71
N ARG A 718 22.81 5.80 -12.54
CA ARG A 718 24.26 6.01 -12.58
C ARG A 718 24.78 6.70 -11.31
N GLY A 719 24.19 7.83 -10.91
CA GLY A 719 24.60 8.59 -9.73
C GLY A 719 24.47 7.81 -8.42
N PHE A 720 23.38 7.07 -8.25
CA PHE A 720 23.14 6.27 -7.04
C PHE A 720 24.09 5.06 -6.99
N SER A 721 24.47 4.50 -8.16
CA SER A 721 25.52 3.47 -8.25
C SER A 721 26.91 4.00 -7.92
N GLU A 722 27.19 5.28 -8.21
CA GLU A 722 28.42 5.96 -7.82
C GLU A 722 28.48 6.18 -6.30
N LEU A 723 27.41 6.74 -5.73
CA LEU A 723 27.24 6.94 -4.29
C LEU A 723 27.44 5.63 -3.53
N LEU A 724 26.77 4.57 -3.97
CA LEU A 724 26.89 3.22 -3.43
C LEU A 724 28.34 2.74 -3.37
N ARG A 725 29.11 2.90 -4.45
CA ARG A 725 30.51 2.47 -4.51
C ARG A 725 31.38 3.28 -3.55
N ARG A 726 31.19 4.59 -3.48
CA ARG A 726 31.94 5.48 -2.56
C ARG A 726 31.63 5.20 -1.09
N LEU A 727 30.37 4.89 -0.75
CA LEU A 727 30.00 4.45 0.60
C LEU A 727 30.73 3.17 1.01
N VAL A 728 30.78 2.17 0.12
CA VAL A 728 31.50 0.90 0.37
C VAL A 728 33.02 1.11 0.44
N GLN A 729 33.61 1.91 -0.45
CA GLN A 729 35.04 2.23 -0.41
C GLN A 729 35.45 2.90 0.91
N LYS A 730 34.63 3.83 1.43
CA LYS A 730 34.86 4.43 2.76
C LYS A 730 34.75 3.41 3.89
N TRP A 731 33.76 2.53 3.82
CA TRP A 731 33.57 1.48 4.83
C TRP A 731 34.71 0.45 4.84
N GLN A 732 35.27 0.14 3.68
CA GLN A 732 36.48 -0.67 3.55
C GLN A 732 37.71 0.03 4.11
N ALA A 733 37.88 1.33 3.85
CA ALA A 733 39.00 2.12 4.39
C ALA A 733 38.99 2.20 5.92
N ASP A 734 37.80 2.18 6.55
CA ASP A 734 37.61 2.08 8.00
C ASP A 734 37.91 0.66 8.56
N GLY A 735 38.27 -0.31 7.71
CA GLY A 735 38.63 -1.68 8.12
C GLY A 735 37.44 -2.53 8.57
N ALA A 736 36.21 -2.20 8.16
CA ALA A 736 35.02 -2.88 8.63
C ALA A 736 34.89 -4.31 8.06
N PRO A 737 34.48 -5.31 8.88
CA PRO A 737 34.53 -6.73 8.51
C PRO A 737 33.56 -7.13 7.37
N GLY A 738 32.59 -6.29 7.02
CA GLY A 738 31.64 -6.53 5.91
C GLY A 738 32.11 -6.06 4.53
N ALA A 739 33.26 -5.39 4.42
CA ALA A 739 33.69 -4.68 3.22
C ALA A 739 34.88 -5.36 2.51
N THR A 740 34.76 -6.66 2.24
CA THR A 740 35.89 -7.50 1.76
C THR A 740 36.14 -7.43 0.25
N GLU A 741 35.13 -7.17 -0.58
CA GLU A 741 35.25 -7.08 -2.04
C GLU A 741 34.47 -5.86 -2.60
N PRO A 742 35.09 -4.68 -2.80
CA PRO A 742 34.36 -3.44 -3.14
C PRO A 742 33.74 -3.44 -4.54
N GLU A 743 34.15 -4.33 -5.44
CA GLU A 743 33.57 -4.45 -6.78
C GLU A 743 32.41 -5.46 -6.85
N ARG A 744 32.19 -6.24 -5.80
CA ARG A 744 31.22 -7.33 -5.78
C ARG A 744 30.17 -7.13 -4.71
N ASN A 745 28.91 -7.16 -5.14
CA ASN A 745 27.76 -7.21 -4.25
C ASN A 745 27.66 -5.99 -3.31
N LEU A 746 28.09 -4.84 -3.83
CA LEU A 746 28.01 -3.50 -3.23
C LEU A 746 26.73 -3.25 -2.40
N ALA A 747 25.57 -3.58 -2.99
CA ALA A 747 24.29 -3.40 -2.32
C ALA A 747 24.17 -4.27 -1.05
N ALA A 748 24.57 -5.55 -1.09
CA ALA A 748 24.46 -6.45 0.05
C ALA A 748 25.26 -5.93 1.26
N GLN A 749 26.44 -5.35 0.99
CA GLN A 749 27.31 -4.71 1.98
C GLN A 749 26.60 -3.54 2.69
N LEU A 750 25.91 -2.64 1.97
CA LEU A 750 25.16 -1.53 2.61
C LEU A 750 24.17 -2.00 3.68
N ALA A 751 23.52 -3.15 3.50
CA ALA A 751 22.52 -3.60 4.45
C ALA A 751 23.13 -4.12 5.77
N GLU A 752 24.47 -4.23 5.87
CA GLU A 752 25.20 -4.42 7.14
C GLU A 752 25.87 -3.14 7.66
N MET A 753 25.77 -2.02 6.94
CA MET A 753 26.39 -0.76 7.33
C MET A 753 25.61 -0.10 8.49
N PRO A 754 26.27 0.24 9.63
CA PRO A 754 25.62 0.95 10.72
C PRO A 754 25.05 2.33 10.28
N PRO A 755 23.85 2.73 10.73
CA PRO A 755 23.22 3.99 10.29
C PRO A 755 24.04 5.27 10.56
N ASP A 756 24.78 5.30 11.67
CA ASP A 756 25.71 6.37 12.04
C ASP A 756 26.91 6.44 11.08
N ARG A 757 27.47 5.28 10.70
CA ARG A 757 28.57 5.17 9.73
C ARG A 757 28.12 5.59 8.33
N ALA A 758 26.95 5.14 7.87
CA ALA A 758 26.38 5.56 6.60
C ALA A 758 26.24 7.09 6.51
N ARG A 759 25.74 7.75 7.57
CA ARG A 759 25.68 9.21 7.68
C ARG A 759 27.07 9.87 7.68
N ALA A 760 28.02 9.31 8.43
CA ALA A 760 29.38 9.85 8.50
C ALA A 760 30.07 9.79 7.12
N TYR A 761 29.95 8.67 6.41
CA TYR A 761 30.48 8.50 5.06
C TYR A 761 29.78 9.42 4.05
N ALA A 762 28.45 9.56 4.12
CA ALA A 762 27.72 10.50 3.28
C ALA A 762 28.19 11.95 3.48
N ARG A 763 28.37 12.38 4.74
CA ARG A 763 28.93 13.72 5.05
C ARG A 763 30.36 13.89 4.55
N ALA A 764 31.20 12.86 4.64
CA ALA A 764 32.55 12.86 4.10
C ALA A 764 32.56 12.95 2.56
N ILE A 765 31.67 12.22 1.88
CA ILE A 765 31.47 12.30 0.41
C ILE A 765 31.06 13.73 0.01
N LEU A 766 30.07 14.32 0.68
CA LEU A 766 29.64 15.71 0.42
C LEU A 766 30.78 16.72 0.64
N ALA A 767 31.59 16.53 1.69
CA ALA A 767 32.75 17.39 1.95
C ALA A 767 33.83 17.28 0.85
N GLU A 768 34.11 16.08 0.35
CA GLU A 768 35.02 15.82 -0.78
C GLU A 768 34.50 16.44 -2.08
N GLU A 769 33.20 16.35 -2.31
CA GLU A 769 32.51 17.00 -3.43
C GLU A 769 32.55 18.54 -3.36
N GLY A 770 33.01 19.11 -2.25
CA GLY A 770 32.91 20.54 -2.00
C GLY A 770 31.46 21.01 -1.92
N PHE A 771 30.51 20.09 -1.67
CA PHE A 771 29.11 20.41 -1.40
C PHE A 771 29.08 21.21 -0.10
N ARG A 772 28.90 22.51 -0.26
CA ARG A 772 28.81 23.47 0.83
C ARG A 772 27.41 24.06 0.78
N PRO A 773 26.68 24.09 1.90
CA PRO A 773 25.45 24.84 1.94
C PRO A 773 25.71 26.28 1.52
N ALA A 774 24.71 26.91 0.91
CA ALA A 774 24.87 28.29 0.50
C ALA A 774 25.17 29.13 1.73
N ARG A 775 26.27 29.90 1.70
CA ARG A 775 26.44 30.95 2.70
C ARG A 775 25.19 31.84 2.60
N PRO A 776 24.42 32.05 3.69
CA PRO A 776 23.30 32.97 3.64
C PRO A 776 23.84 34.29 3.12
N ALA A 777 23.18 34.86 2.11
CA ALA A 777 23.64 36.10 1.50
C ALA A 777 23.76 37.15 2.59
N SER A 778 24.99 37.49 2.98
CA SER A 778 25.29 38.39 4.11
C SER A 778 24.56 39.70 3.85
N ALA A 779 23.49 39.94 4.62
CA ALA A 779 22.33 40.75 4.22
C ALA A 779 22.74 41.94 3.34
N SER A 780 22.66 41.74 2.02
CA SER A 780 23.15 42.76 1.09
C SER A 780 22.19 43.94 1.17
N PRO A 781 22.64 45.15 1.55
CA PRO A 781 21.75 46.29 1.78
C PRO A 781 20.99 46.74 0.52
N ALA A 782 21.29 46.14 -0.64
CA ALA A 782 20.60 46.35 -1.89
C ALA A 782 19.23 45.63 -2.03
N SER A 783 18.90 44.62 -1.20
CA SER A 783 17.63 43.87 -1.31
C SER A 783 16.45 44.49 -0.54
N ALA A 784 16.59 45.74 -0.08
CA ALA A 784 15.56 46.50 0.63
C ALA A 784 14.91 47.58 -0.28
N ARG A 785 14.72 47.27 -1.56
CA ARG A 785 14.09 48.13 -2.58
C ARG A 785 13.20 47.33 -3.52
#